data_AF-A0A6H1TXD7-F1
#
_entry.id   AF-A0A6H1TXD7-F1
#
_cell.length_a   1.000
_cell.length_b   1.000
_cell.length_c   1.000
_cell.angle_alpha   90.00
_cell.angle_beta   90.00
_cell.angle_gamma   90.00
#
_symmetry.space_group_name_H-M   'P 1'
#
loop_
_entity.id
_entity.type
_entity.pdbx_description
1 polymer ?
#
loop_
_entity_poly.entity_id
_entity_poly.type
_entity_poly.pdbx_seq_one_letter_code
_entity_poly.pdbx_strand_id
1 'polypeptide(L)'
;MAKKSFKDLAKTARQKEVSRAVGFVGFVKSSVLMRAVNLIPTRMRWMVPFLSEYLKEIPTPSVEEMKGKVSDRLKGKPGVETDREQLPPELQETAGLYIPQQVKLYYQHYRCERGNPLECPWTQKTLDEQPKAKYCLRCGFPTLLAPETQIRGSRGVYEIEKFVRSRGMGRIYRAIRLSDRQAVAIKEYLLPKQYFNSLEERQTKEMFMRLAGLSLADGRVQDFRLVDPIEAIADPKEERCYLVTPAHLDMAPTLATYLAETGALTNAQVWQILDRILQSLEFLHTQKFRLRSGLIQEGIVHGNINLDSLIILPDWQGFFIYLCDLALWEYRFIPPASQIPTSSPLKDLADLGKVAFYLLAGRTIDPETNEHLDPRLDRNWPADVTPELKQFIERAIGVNAVAFPNVEAARIALLKIPFQRGIVSTQAREEIEAVEEISSEKEAKKGDRQWQKRLPFLILGTAGLLLLFLLIWVAIARSKQKNIEEENGVICCIEEVAGVPDGNFTYTGEKQGNWSYILTQENLIQKGKSLDESLAEDKPKFELNYRPKESISQAIGAIRSKQADFGIMSLPSVEKFAKDSLYTELGYQTIAYDGLVVFVSFSYARRDRSIPAALNGSLTIEQLQKLYTGKIRNWQELGGPNLPVRLYIPADGEAIEIFKQRVLPEESAQISFDRLRQSQQDSTSFTIEEPQLLQLPTFEILRSIIRDFEGEEIGSIGFGTLSKIFGQCSIYPLAISQGDRAPISPLVERDNEGITPETDLCNNKGSYRYNVNAFVRGQYPLAYPVVVVYPRDNSRVPAGPKFAEMLSTVEAQRLLSQTGLIPVQPLPE
;
A
#
# COMPACT_ATOMS: atom_id res chain seq x y z
N MET A 1 -26.19 -32.71 36.46
CA MET A 1 -25.98 -31.75 35.34
C MET A 1 -25.07 -30.55 35.70
N ALA A 2 -24.47 -30.45 36.89
CA ALA A 2 -23.66 -29.27 37.29
C ALA A 2 -22.14 -29.34 36.94
N LYS A 3 -21.60 -30.48 36.47
CA LYS A 3 -20.15 -30.61 36.15
C LYS A 3 -19.77 -30.30 34.70
N LYS A 4 -20.74 -30.16 33.78
CA LYS A 4 -20.47 -29.82 32.37
C LYS A 4 -20.29 -28.30 32.14
N SER A 5 -21.00 -27.47 32.92
CA SER A 5 -20.97 -26.00 32.82
C SER A 5 -19.62 -25.38 33.24
N PHE A 6 -18.92 -25.96 34.22
CA PHE A 6 -17.64 -25.42 34.72
C PHE A 6 -16.47 -25.65 33.74
N LYS A 7 -16.51 -26.73 32.95
CA LYS A 7 -15.50 -27.00 31.92
C LYS A 7 -15.65 -26.08 30.70
N ASP A 8 -16.89 -25.74 30.34
CA ASP A 8 -17.15 -24.79 29.25
C ASP A 8 -16.79 -23.36 29.66
N LEU A 9 -17.15 -22.92 30.88
CA LEU A 9 -16.74 -21.62 31.45
C LEU A 9 -15.21 -21.47 31.58
N ALA A 10 -14.50 -22.52 31.98
CA ALA A 10 -13.04 -22.52 32.05
C ALA A 10 -12.38 -22.48 30.66
N LYS A 11 -13.05 -23.04 29.63
CA LYS A 11 -12.57 -23.02 28.23
C LYS A 11 -12.79 -21.65 27.58
N THR A 12 -13.92 -20.97 27.89
CA THR A 12 -14.18 -19.59 27.44
C THR A 12 -13.28 -18.58 28.16
N ALA A 13 -12.98 -18.78 29.45
CA ALA A 13 -12.03 -17.96 30.20
C ALA A 13 -10.59 -18.10 29.67
N ARG A 14 -10.16 -19.32 29.32
CA ARG A 14 -8.85 -19.56 28.67
C ARG A 14 -8.78 -18.95 27.27
N GLN A 15 -9.86 -18.99 26.49
CA GLN A 15 -9.93 -18.31 25.18
C GLN A 15 -9.91 -16.77 25.32
N LYS A 16 -10.54 -16.19 26.36
CA LYS A 16 -10.48 -14.75 26.68
C LYS A 16 -9.09 -14.30 27.18
N GLU A 17 -8.32 -15.16 27.84
CA GLU A 17 -6.94 -14.85 28.25
C GLU A 17 -5.95 -15.01 27.09
N VAL A 18 -6.15 -15.99 26.20
CA VAL A 18 -5.34 -16.16 24.99
C VAL A 18 -5.58 -15.01 24.01
N SER A 19 -6.82 -14.51 23.85
CA SER A 19 -7.10 -13.33 23.02
C SER A 19 -6.56 -12.02 23.64
N ARG A 20 -6.54 -11.89 24.97
CA ARG A 20 -5.84 -10.79 25.66
C ARG A 20 -4.33 -10.86 25.50
N ALA A 21 -3.73 -12.05 25.53
CA ALA A 21 -2.30 -12.24 25.30
C ALA A 21 -1.90 -11.97 23.84
N VAL A 22 -2.71 -12.37 22.86
CA VAL A 22 -2.51 -12.07 21.43
C VAL A 22 -2.64 -10.57 21.15
N GLY A 23 -3.62 -9.89 21.78
CA GLY A 23 -3.75 -8.43 21.72
C GLY A 23 -2.58 -7.69 22.40
N PHE A 24 -2.03 -8.24 23.49
CA PHE A 24 -0.87 -7.68 24.18
C PHE A 24 0.44 -7.86 23.38
N VAL A 25 0.61 -8.97 22.66
CA VAL A 25 1.76 -9.20 21.76
C VAL A 25 1.69 -8.28 20.53
N GLY A 26 0.49 -8.04 19.97
CA GLY A 26 0.27 -7.02 18.94
C GLY A 26 0.55 -5.60 19.44
N PHE A 27 0.21 -5.31 20.71
CA PHE A 27 0.50 -4.04 21.38
C PHE A 27 1.99 -3.84 21.71
N VAL A 28 2.72 -4.89 22.11
CA VAL A 28 4.18 -4.82 22.31
C VAL A 28 4.89 -4.67 20.96
N LYS A 29 4.44 -5.35 19.91
CA LYS A 29 4.94 -5.10 18.54
C LYS A 29 4.70 -3.66 18.09
N SER A 30 3.49 -3.10 18.26
CA SER A 30 3.21 -1.73 17.82
C SER A 30 3.87 -0.67 18.70
N SER A 31 4.03 -0.91 20.00
CA SER A 31 4.68 0.03 20.92
C SER A 31 6.21 0.00 20.82
N VAL A 32 6.81 -1.14 20.52
CA VAL A 32 8.25 -1.25 20.19
C VAL A 32 8.54 -0.66 18.82
N LEU A 33 7.68 -0.90 17.81
CA LEU A 33 7.78 -0.27 16.49
C LEU A 33 7.61 1.26 16.58
N MET A 34 6.64 1.75 17.37
CA MET A 34 6.44 3.18 17.64
C MET A 34 7.61 3.81 18.41
N ARG A 35 8.21 3.08 19.37
CA ARG A 35 9.42 3.55 20.07
C ARG A 35 10.64 3.57 19.15
N ALA A 36 10.77 2.61 18.23
CA ALA A 36 11.83 2.57 17.22
C ALA A 36 11.66 3.67 16.15
N VAL A 37 10.44 3.93 15.70
CA VAL A 37 10.12 5.05 14.78
C VAL A 37 10.35 6.41 15.44
N ASN A 38 10.24 6.50 16.77
CA ASN A 38 10.56 7.70 17.54
C ASN A 38 12.07 7.93 17.74
N LEU A 39 12.93 6.95 17.44
CA LEU A 39 14.39 7.11 17.43
C LEU A 39 14.91 7.65 16.08
N ILE A 40 14.08 7.61 15.02
CA ILE A 40 14.41 8.17 13.70
C ILE A 40 14.09 9.68 13.71
N PRO A 41 15.05 10.55 13.34
CA PRO A 41 14.82 11.98 13.23
C PRO A 41 13.61 12.30 12.36
N THR A 42 12.78 13.25 12.78
CA THR A 42 11.44 13.52 12.20
C THR A 42 11.49 13.83 10.69
N ARG A 43 12.59 14.42 10.21
CA ARG A 43 12.84 14.71 8.79
C ARG A 43 13.12 13.49 7.92
N MET A 44 13.40 12.32 8.51
CA MET A 44 13.70 11.06 7.82
C MET A 44 12.58 10.03 7.96
N ARG A 45 11.47 10.35 8.63
CA ARG A 45 10.35 9.41 8.82
C ARG A 45 9.64 9.01 7.54
N TRP A 46 9.80 9.76 6.46
CA TRP A 46 9.38 9.36 5.12
C TRP A 46 10.07 8.07 4.62
N MET A 47 11.19 7.67 5.25
CA MET A 47 11.92 6.42 4.98
C MET A 47 11.37 5.19 5.72
N VAL A 48 10.43 5.36 6.67
CA VAL A 48 9.88 4.26 7.50
C VAL A 48 9.29 3.09 6.68
N PRO A 49 8.64 3.29 5.52
CA PRO A 49 8.19 2.18 4.68
C PRO A 49 9.35 1.32 4.16
N PHE A 50 10.53 1.92 3.95
CA PHE A 50 11.73 1.29 3.38
C PHE A 50 12.61 0.59 4.43
N LEU A 51 12.46 0.93 5.72
CA LEU A 51 13.17 0.29 6.85
C LEU A 51 12.34 -0.80 7.55
N SER A 52 11.09 -1.02 7.09
CA SER A 52 10.16 -1.97 7.68
C SER A 52 10.64 -3.42 7.66
N GLU A 53 11.61 -3.74 6.78
CA GLU A 53 12.25 -5.05 6.67
C GLU A 53 13.32 -5.25 7.76
N TYR A 54 14.12 -4.23 8.08
CA TYR A 54 15.14 -4.27 9.13
C TYR A 54 14.55 -4.21 10.54
N LEU A 55 13.43 -3.53 10.73
CA LEU A 55 12.73 -3.45 12.04
C LEU A 55 12.09 -4.77 12.48
N LYS A 56 11.97 -5.77 11.59
CA LYS A 56 11.46 -7.11 11.91
C LYS A 56 12.50 -8.00 12.64
N GLU A 57 13.77 -7.62 12.65
CA GLU A 57 14.86 -8.43 13.22
C GLU A 57 15.16 -8.16 14.70
N ILE A 58 14.51 -7.18 15.33
CA ILE A 58 14.70 -6.90 16.77
C ILE A 58 14.11 -8.05 17.61
N PRO A 59 14.91 -8.81 18.38
CA PRO A 59 14.42 -9.95 19.13
C PRO A 59 13.48 -9.48 20.25
N THR A 60 12.32 -10.14 20.35
CA THR A 60 11.32 -9.88 21.39
C THR A 60 11.57 -10.78 22.60
N PRO A 61 11.44 -10.27 23.84
CA PRO A 61 11.61 -11.09 25.04
C PRO A 61 10.57 -12.21 25.10
N SER A 62 10.98 -13.40 25.56
CA SER A 62 10.12 -14.59 25.53
C SER A 62 9.01 -14.53 26.59
N VAL A 63 7.95 -15.31 26.38
CA VAL A 63 6.81 -15.42 27.32
C VAL A 63 7.25 -16.00 28.68
N GLU A 64 8.34 -16.77 28.73
CA GLU A 64 8.94 -17.23 29.99
C GLU A 64 9.69 -16.11 30.75
N GLU A 65 10.39 -15.20 30.05
CA GLU A 65 11.09 -14.06 30.67
C GLU A 65 10.11 -13.05 31.31
N MET A 66 8.88 -12.96 30.81
CA MET A 66 7.84 -12.08 31.37
C MET A 66 7.06 -12.73 32.53
N LYS A 67 6.98 -14.06 32.60
CA LYS A 67 6.34 -14.76 33.74
C LYS A 67 7.15 -14.63 35.04
N GLY A 68 8.49 -14.61 34.95
CA GLY A 68 9.35 -14.41 36.12
C GLY A 68 9.15 -13.05 36.80
N LYS A 69 9.04 -11.98 36.00
CA LYS A 69 8.93 -10.60 36.51
C LYS A 69 7.55 -10.24 37.10
N VAL A 70 6.50 -10.99 36.77
CA VAL A 70 5.15 -10.80 37.34
C VAL A 70 4.96 -11.63 38.62
N SER A 71 5.65 -12.77 38.73
CA SER A 71 5.71 -13.60 39.94
C SER A 71 6.36 -12.89 41.13
N ASP A 72 7.46 -12.16 40.88
CA ASP A 72 8.24 -11.51 41.95
C ASP A 72 7.56 -10.26 42.53
N ARG A 73 6.62 -9.63 41.81
CA ARG A 73 5.83 -8.49 42.33
C ARG A 73 4.63 -8.90 43.20
N LEU A 74 4.28 -10.19 43.25
CA LEU A 74 3.09 -10.68 43.95
C LEU A 74 3.40 -11.42 45.26
N LYS A 75 4.65 -11.48 45.72
CA LYS A 75 5.03 -12.15 46.97
C LYS A 75 5.87 -11.28 47.93
N GLY A 76 5.15 -10.59 48.83
CA GLY A 76 5.62 -10.13 50.16
C GLY A 76 6.42 -8.82 50.17
N LYS A 77 6.31 -7.94 51.17
CA LYS A 77 5.58 -7.93 52.46
C LYS A 77 5.57 -6.47 53.01
N PRO A 78 4.83 -6.18 54.10
CA PRO A 78 4.30 -4.86 54.44
C PRO A 78 5.20 -4.02 55.35
N GLY A 79 4.96 -2.70 55.31
CA GLY A 79 5.30 -1.71 56.34
C GLY A 79 6.74 -1.19 56.32
N VAL A 80 6.90 0.12 56.21
CA VAL A 80 7.67 1.02 57.12
C VAL A 80 7.56 2.45 56.59
N GLU A 81 7.48 3.37 57.54
CA GLU A 81 7.22 4.81 57.47
C GLU A 81 8.22 5.65 56.66
N THR A 82 7.70 6.84 56.35
CA THR A 82 8.33 8.10 55.91
C THR A 82 9.84 8.23 56.04
N ASP A 83 10.46 8.76 54.99
CA ASP A 83 11.34 9.93 55.13
C ASP A 83 11.31 10.83 53.88
N ARG A 84 11.32 12.14 54.16
CA ARG A 84 11.36 13.24 53.20
C ARG A 84 12.77 13.38 52.67
N GLU A 85 12.95 13.33 51.36
CA GLU A 85 14.11 13.95 50.71
C GLU A 85 13.72 14.57 49.36
N GLN A 86 14.23 15.78 49.15
CA GLN A 86 13.78 16.79 48.21
C GLN A 86 14.05 16.39 46.74
N LEU A 87 13.06 16.62 45.86
CA LEU A 87 13.27 16.60 44.41
C LEU A 87 14.06 17.85 43.96
N PRO A 88 15.05 17.72 43.05
CA PRO A 88 15.54 18.84 42.26
C PRO A 88 14.49 19.24 41.19
N PRO A 89 14.32 20.54 40.89
CA PRO A 89 13.44 21.00 39.83
C PRO A 89 14.16 20.91 38.49
N GLU A 90 13.55 20.26 37.50
CA GLU A 90 13.64 20.51 36.05
C GLU A 90 13.39 19.23 35.25
N LEU A 91 12.11 18.99 34.99
CA LEU A 91 11.67 18.34 33.76
C LEU A 91 10.71 19.33 33.12
N GLN A 92 11.25 20.20 32.27
CA GLN A 92 10.43 20.93 31.30
C GLN A 92 9.73 19.88 30.44
N GLU A 93 8.40 19.85 30.54
CA GLU A 93 7.52 19.19 29.61
C GLU A 93 7.89 19.64 28.19
N THR A 94 8.30 18.71 27.34
CA THR A 94 8.29 18.95 25.90
C THR A 94 6.83 19.13 25.48
N ALA A 95 6.38 20.38 25.44
CA ALA A 95 5.09 20.76 24.92
C ALA A 95 5.00 20.30 23.46
N GLY A 96 4.22 19.25 23.20
CA GLY A 96 3.78 18.95 21.83
C GLY A 96 3.05 20.16 21.27
N LEU A 97 3.21 20.44 19.98
CA LEU A 97 2.46 21.47 19.26
C LEU A 97 0.96 21.21 19.43
N TYR A 98 0.33 21.93 20.35
CA TYR A 98 -1.10 21.87 20.58
C TYR A 98 -1.78 22.57 19.40
N ILE A 99 -2.41 21.80 18.50
CA ILE A 99 -3.35 22.32 17.51
C ILE A 99 -4.73 22.23 18.16
N PRO A 100 -5.29 23.34 18.68
CA PRO A 100 -6.64 23.32 19.22
C PRO A 100 -7.61 22.93 18.10
N GLN A 101 -8.44 21.94 18.38
CA GLN A 101 -9.57 21.63 17.53
C GLN A 101 -10.46 22.88 17.44
N GLN A 102 -10.82 23.29 16.23
CA GLN A 102 -11.75 24.39 15.98
C GLN A 102 -13.20 23.94 16.29
N VAL A 103 -13.46 23.47 17.50
CA VAL A 103 -14.82 23.09 17.90
C VAL A 103 -15.51 24.29 18.50
N LYS A 104 -16.41 24.90 17.73
CA LYS A 104 -17.38 25.83 18.29
C LYS A 104 -18.15 25.09 19.40
N LEU A 105 -18.05 25.60 20.62
CA LEU A 105 -18.67 24.98 21.78
C LEU A 105 -20.18 25.20 21.72
N TYR A 106 -20.94 24.19 21.30
CA TYR A 106 -22.41 24.30 21.19
C TYR A 106 -23.14 23.94 22.49
N TYR A 107 -22.59 23.03 23.30
CA TYR A 107 -23.25 22.48 24.49
C TYR A 107 -22.83 23.15 25.81
N GLN A 108 -22.61 24.47 25.79
CA GLN A 108 -22.09 25.27 26.93
C GLN A 108 -22.95 25.25 28.22
N HIS A 109 -24.25 24.93 28.14
CA HIS A 109 -25.10 24.81 29.34
C HIS A 109 -24.66 23.63 30.24
N TYR A 110 -24.02 22.61 29.67
CA TYR A 110 -23.40 21.54 30.43
C TYR A 110 -21.99 21.95 30.87
N ARG A 111 -21.86 22.29 32.16
CA ARG A 111 -20.58 22.68 32.75
C ARG A 111 -19.68 21.46 32.93
N CYS A 112 -18.67 21.31 32.08
CA CYS A 112 -17.61 20.31 32.20
C CYS A 112 -16.24 20.98 32.32
N GLU A 113 -15.24 20.26 32.85
CA GLU A 113 -13.91 20.81 33.15
C GLU A 113 -13.20 21.41 31.92
N ARG A 114 -13.45 20.88 30.72
CA ARG A 114 -12.82 21.32 29.47
C ARG A 114 -13.70 22.25 28.63
N GLY A 115 -14.85 22.68 29.14
CA GLY A 115 -15.82 23.51 28.40
C GLY A 115 -16.57 22.79 27.26
N ASN A 116 -16.01 21.74 26.66
CA ASN A 116 -16.67 20.88 25.68
C ASN A 116 -17.15 19.56 26.30
N PRO A 117 -18.46 19.34 26.49
CA PRO A 117 -18.95 18.12 27.13
C PRO A 117 -18.84 16.87 26.24
N LEU A 118 -18.62 17.01 24.92
CA LEU A 118 -18.27 15.88 24.06
C LEU A 118 -16.92 15.26 24.42
N GLU A 119 -16.02 16.06 25.00
CA GLU A 119 -14.66 15.67 25.41
C GLU A 119 -14.50 15.61 26.93
N CYS A 120 -15.62 15.54 27.66
CA CYS A 120 -15.61 15.53 29.12
C CYS A 120 -14.85 14.29 29.65
N PRO A 121 -13.75 14.49 30.41
CA PRO A 121 -12.92 13.37 30.89
C PRO A 121 -13.64 12.52 31.96
N TRP A 122 -14.71 13.05 32.57
CA TRP A 122 -15.50 12.34 33.58
C TRP A 122 -16.47 11.31 33.01
N THR A 123 -16.68 11.29 31.71
CA THR A 123 -17.57 10.30 31.08
C THR A 123 -17.01 8.88 31.20
N GLN A 124 -15.71 8.69 30.98
CA GLN A 124 -15.06 7.40 31.18
C GLN A 124 -15.10 6.98 32.66
N LYS A 125 -14.71 7.89 33.58
CA LYS A 125 -14.79 7.63 35.03
C LYS A 125 -16.19 7.24 35.49
N THR A 126 -17.21 7.89 34.93
CA THR A 126 -18.62 7.57 35.21
C THR A 126 -18.94 6.12 34.81
N LEU A 127 -18.46 5.64 33.66
CA LEU A 127 -18.66 4.25 33.25
C LEU A 127 -17.86 3.26 34.10
N ASP A 128 -16.66 3.64 34.53
CA ASP A 128 -15.82 2.80 35.39
C ASP A 128 -16.47 2.60 36.77
N GLU A 129 -17.10 3.65 37.33
CA GLU A 129 -17.86 3.60 38.59
C GLU A 129 -19.25 2.97 38.43
N GLN A 130 -19.95 3.30 37.35
CA GLN A 130 -21.31 2.86 37.06
C GLN A 130 -21.44 2.44 35.59
N PRO A 131 -21.18 1.16 35.24
CA PRO A 131 -21.17 0.69 33.85
C PRO A 131 -22.49 0.86 33.08
N LYS A 132 -23.60 1.06 33.80
CA LYS A 132 -24.95 1.28 33.22
C LYS A 132 -25.40 2.75 33.25
N ALA A 133 -24.52 3.67 33.66
CA ALA A 133 -24.85 5.09 33.67
C ALA A 133 -25.14 5.59 32.25
N LYS A 134 -26.19 6.41 32.11
CA LYS A 134 -26.55 7.04 30.82
C LYS A 134 -26.03 8.48 30.70
N TYR A 135 -25.79 9.12 31.84
CA TYR A 135 -25.35 10.50 31.95
C TYR A 135 -24.12 10.57 32.85
N CYS A 136 -23.23 11.52 32.57
CA CYS A 136 -22.06 11.79 33.38
C CYS A 136 -22.48 12.26 34.78
N LEU A 137 -21.93 11.65 35.83
CA LEU A 137 -22.28 11.98 37.21
C LEU A 137 -21.89 13.41 37.62
N ARG A 138 -20.98 14.04 36.87
CA ARG A 138 -20.48 15.38 37.19
C ARG A 138 -21.15 16.49 36.40
N CYS A 139 -21.23 16.38 35.07
CA CYS A 139 -21.79 17.45 34.24
C CYS A 139 -23.23 17.19 33.78
N GLY A 140 -23.79 15.99 33.97
CA GLY A 140 -25.14 15.63 33.53
C GLY A 140 -25.29 15.41 32.03
N PHE A 141 -24.23 15.55 31.24
CA PHE A 141 -24.23 15.30 29.80
C PHE A 141 -24.26 13.79 29.49
N PRO A 142 -24.84 13.33 28.37
CA PRO A 142 -24.82 11.92 28.02
C PRO A 142 -23.41 11.31 28.03
N THR A 143 -23.24 10.19 28.74
CA THR A 143 -21.93 9.52 28.90
C THR A 143 -21.55 8.70 27.66
N LEU A 144 -20.36 8.09 27.64
CA LEU A 144 -19.90 7.23 26.53
C LEU A 144 -20.74 5.94 26.44
N LEU A 145 -20.71 5.28 25.28
CA LEU A 145 -21.22 3.91 25.15
C LEU A 145 -20.22 2.93 25.78
N ALA A 146 -20.71 2.01 26.62
CA ALA A 146 -19.88 0.96 27.19
C ALA A 146 -19.50 -0.09 26.11
N PRO A 147 -18.35 -0.77 26.23
CA PRO A 147 -18.06 -1.95 25.43
C PRO A 147 -19.20 -2.98 25.52
N GLU A 148 -19.39 -3.76 24.46
CA GLU A 148 -20.48 -4.74 24.31
C GLU A 148 -21.89 -4.11 24.16
N THR A 149 -21.99 -2.78 24.09
CA THR A 149 -23.26 -2.11 23.77
C THR A 149 -23.68 -2.48 22.35
N GLN A 150 -24.92 -2.96 22.20
CA GLN A 150 -25.47 -3.36 20.91
C GLN A 150 -26.39 -2.29 20.32
N ILE A 151 -26.10 -1.90 19.08
CA ILE A 151 -26.89 -0.96 18.28
C ILE A 151 -27.55 -1.74 17.15
N ARG A 152 -28.87 -1.66 17.04
CA ARG A 152 -29.64 -2.36 15.99
C ARG A 152 -29.89 -1.43 14.81
N GLY A 153 -29.36 -1.78 13.65
CA GLY A 153 -29.66 -1.14 12.37
C GLY A 153 -30.48 -2.05 11.44
N SER A 154 -30.88 -1.49 10.30
CA SER A 154 -31.46 -2.21 9.16
C SER A 154 -30.47 -3.15 8.45
N ARG A 155 -29.16 -2.91 8.54
CA ARG A 155 -28.13 -3.80 7.94
C ARG A 155 -27.54 -4.82 8.91
N GLY A 156 -27.95 -4.82 10.18
CA GLY A 156 -27.48 -5.78 11.17
C GLY A 156 -27.41 -5.20 12.58
N VAL A 157 -26.84 -5.99 13.49
CA VAL A 157 -26.57 -5.56 14.87
C VAL A 157 -25.08 -5.27 14.99
N TYR A 158 -24.75 -4.11 15.54
CA TYR A 158 -23.39 -3.65 15.75
C TYR A 158 -23.06 -3.68 17.24
N GLU A 159 -21.87 -4.15 17.59
CA GLU A 159 -21.40 -4.19 18.96
C GLU A 159 -20.20 -3.26 19.14
N ILE A 160 -20.30 -2.35 20.12
CA ILE A 160 -19.23 -1.40 20.44
C ILE A 160 -18.05 -2.13 21.07
N GLU A 161 -16.85 -1.96 20.51
CA GLU A 161 -15.61 -2.46 21.10
C GLU A 161 -14.99 -1.42 22.04
N LYS A 162 -14.81 -0.19 21.56
CA LYS A 162 -14.19 0.90 22.34
C LYS A 162 -14.47 2.28 21.77
N PHE A 163 -14.44 3.28 22.65
CA PHE A 163 -14.33 4.68 22.27
C PHE A 163 -12.94 4.98 21.65
N VAL A 164 -12.91 5.82 20.62
CA VAL A 164 -11.69 6.21 19.91
C VAL A 164 -11.35 7.68 20.16
N ARG A 165 -12.26 8.59 19.80
CA ARG A 165 -12.06 10.05 19.92
C ARG A 165 -13.38 10.80 19.73
N SER A 166 -13.39 12.09 20.07
CA SER A 166 -14.44 13.03 19.64
C SER A 166 -13.99 13.74 18.37
N ARG A 167 -14.92 13.95 17.42
CA ARG A 167 -14.65 14.66 16.15
C ARG A 167 -15.93 15.33 15.66
N GLY A 168 -15.84 16.63 15.34
CA GLY A 168 -17.01 17.43 14.97
C GLY A 168 -18.06 17.45 16.09
N MET A 169 -19.32 17.21 15.73
CA MET A 169 -20.47 17.17 16.63
C MET A 169 -20.69 15.81 17.31
N GLY A 170 -19.78 14.86 17.13
CA GLY A 170 -19.97 13.47 17.55
C GLY A 170 -18.77 12.79 18.19
N ARG A 171 -19.00 11.54 18.60
CA ARG A 171 -18.03 10.64 19.24
C ARG A 171 -17.82 9.41 18.36
N ILE A 172 -16.58 9.07 18.06
CA ILE A 172 -16.21 7.94 17.20
C ILE A 172 -15.87 6.74 18.07
N TYR A 173 -16.49 5.61 17.74
CA TYR A 173 -16.28 4.31 18.35
C TYR A 173 -15.84 3.29 17.31
N ARG A 174 -15.05 2.32 17.74
CA ARG A 174 -14.81 1.10 17.00
C ARG A 174 -15.87 0.07 17.36
N ALA A 175 -16.40 -0.61 16.35
CA ALA A 175 -17.43 -1.61 16.50
C ALA A 175 -17.26 -2.75 15.48
N ILE A 176 -17.96 -3.85 15.72
CA ILE A 176 -18.08 -4.97 14.79
C ILE A 176 -19.54 -5.19 14.42
N ARG A 177 -19.84 -5.54 13.17
CA ARG A 177 -21.15 -6.04 12.77
C ARG A 177 -21.23 -7.53 13.10
N LEU A 178 -22.23 -7.93 13.89
CA LEU A 178 -22.29 -9.29 14.44
C LEU A 178 -22.61 -10.38 13.40
N SER A 179 -23.19 -10.04 12.26
CA SER A 179 -23.58 -11.00 11.22
C SER A 179 -22.39 -11.63 10.49
N ASP A 180 -21.35 -10.84 10.23
CA ASP A 180 -20.18 -11.23 9.42
C ASP A 180 -18.85 -10.83 10.06
N ARG A 181 -18.90 -10.25 11.27
CA ARG A 181 -17.73 -9.81 12.05
C ARG A 181 -16.93 -8.70 11.36
N GLN A 182 -17.53 -7.98 10.40
CA GLN A 182 -16.87 -6.86 9.73
C GLN A 182 -16.62 -5.70 10.69
N ALA A 183 -15.40 -5.17 10.71
CA ALA A 183 -15.05 -3.99 11.49
C ALA A 183 -15.65 -2.71 10.89
N VAL A 184 -16.30 -1.90 11.71
CA VAL A 184 -16.92 -0.62 11.34
C VAL A 184 -16.56 0.49 12.33
N ALA A 185 -16.64 1.74 11.87
CA ALA A 185 -16.66 2.90 12.75
C ALA A 185 -18.12 3.30 13.01
N ILE A 186 -18.40 3.68 14.25
CA ILE A 186 -19.69 4.25 14.65
C ILE A 186 -19.44 5.65 15.15
N LYS A 187 -19.97 6.63 14.43
CA LYS A 187 -20.03 8.02 14.90
C LYS A 187 -21.37 8.27 15.58
N GLU A 188 -21.32 8.50 16.87
CA GLU A 188 -22.45 8.85 17.72
C GLU A 188 -22.69 10.35 17.72
N TYR A 189 -23.96 10.73 17.53
CA TYR A 189 -24.45 12.07 17.76
C TYR A 189 -25.47 12.10 18.89
N LEU A 190 -25.52 13.21 19.61
CA LEU A 190 -26.30 13.36 20.84
C LEU A 190 -27.37 14.45 20.68
N LEU A 191 -28.52 14.22 21.30
CA LEU A 191 -29.67 15.14 21.32
C LEU A 191 -30.03 15.51 22.77
N PRO A 192 -29.13 16.18 23.51
CA PRO A 192 -29.31 16.40 24.94
C PRO A 192 -30.55 17.26 25.25
N LYS A 193 -31.40 16.79 26.17
CA LYS A 193 -32.66 17.45 26.58
C LYS A 193 -32.62 18.94 26.93
N GLN A 194 -31.49 19.45 27.45
CA GLN A 194 -31.36 20.90 27.71
C GLN A 194 -31.37 21.75 26.44
N TYR A 195 -31.13 21.16 25.28
CA TYR A 195 -31.07 21.84 23.99
C TYR A 195 -32.11 21.36 22.98
N PHE A 196 -32.56 20.12 23.11
CA PHE A 196 -33.54 19.53 22.20
C PHE A 196 -34.80 19.15 22.99
N ASN A 197 -35.92 19.76 22.64
CA ASN A 197 -37.21 19.30 23.13
C ASN A 197 -37.67 18.03 22.38
N SER A 198 -38.72 17.36 22.87
CA SER A 198 -39.18 16.09 22.28
C SER A 198 -39.64 16.19 20.82
N LEU A 199 -40.14 17.35 20.38
CA LEU A 199 -40.54 17.57 18.99
C LEU A 199 -39.30 17.70 18.10
N GLU A 200 -38.33 18.51 18.53
CA GLU A 200 -37.05 18.71 17.82
C GLU A 200 -36.25 17.42 17.74
N GLU A 201 -36.17 16.66 18.85
CA GLU A 201 -35.52 15.35 18.89
C GLU A 201 -36.12 14.41 17.84
N ARG A 202 -37.45 14.32 17.79
CA ARG A 202 -38.16 13.46 16.84
C ARG A 202 -37.91 13.90 15.40
N GLN A 203 -38.04 15.18 15.10
CA GLN A 203 -37.80 15.72 13.76
C GLN A 203 -36.36 15.47 13.30
N THR A 204 -35.38 15.70 14.18
CA THR A 204 -33.97 15.45 13.88
C THR A 204 -33.70 13.97 13.61
N LYS A 205 -34.25 13.06 14.43
CA LYS A 205 -34.13 11.61 14.22
C LYS A 205 -34.76 11.16 12.89
N GLU A 206 -35.96 11.62 12.58
CA GLU A 206 -36.67 11.27 11.33
C GLU A 206 -35.92 11.77 10.09
N MET A 207 -35.36 12.97 10.14
CA MET A 207 -34.54 13.51 9.05
C MET A 207 -33.20 12.76 8.95
N PHE A 208 -32.52 12.50 10.06
CA PHE A 208 -31.21 11.85 10.08
C PHE A 208 -31.22 10.46 9.41
N MET A 209 -32.26 9.66 9.66
CA MET A 209 -32.39 8.33 9.04
C MET A 209 -32.49 8.37 7.50
N ARG A 210 -32.86 9.50 6.91
CA ARG A 210 -32.97 9.68 5.45
C ARG A 210 -31.65 10.05 4.77
N LEU A 211 -30.59 10.30 5.55
CA LEU A 211 -29.34 10.91 5.06
C LEU A 211 -28.15 9.94 4.92
N ALA A 212 -28.32 8.65 5.16
CA ALA A 212 -27.28 7.65 4.88
C ALA A 212 -27.36 7.09 3.47
N GLY A 213 -26.20 6.92 2.83
CA GLY A 213 -26.06 6.43 1.46
C GLY A 213 -26.15 7.56 0.44
N LEU A 214 -24.99 7.92 -0.10
CA LEU A 214 -24.85 8.84 -1.23
C LEU A 214 -24.48 8.05 -2.48
N SER A 215 -25.39 8.01 -3.45
CA SER A 215 -25.16 7.35 -4.75
C SER A 215 -25.28 8.35 -5.88
N LEU A 216 -24.57 8.13 -6.99
CA LEU A 216 -24.77 8.95 -8.18
C LEU A 216 -26.14 8.65 -8.79
N ALA A 217 -26.83 9.70 -9.23
CA ALA A 217 -28.18 9.59 -9.77
C ALA A 217 -28.21 8.78 -11.09
N ASP A 218 -27.11 8.75 -11.82
CA ASP A 218 -26.94 7.95 -13.03
C ASP A 218 -26.56 6.49 -12.77
N GLY A 219 -26.36 6.09 -11.51
CA GLY A 219 -26.04 4.71 -11.14
C GLY A 219 -24.56 4.34 -11.23
N ARG A 220 -23.67 5.26 -11.64
CA ARG A 220 -22.22 5.01 -11.62
C ARG A 220 -21.73 4.78 -10.19
N VAL A 221 -20.76 3.88 -10.04
CA VAL A 221 -20.02 3.66 -8.78
C VAL A 221 -18.62 4.22 -8.97
N GLN A 222 -18.30 5.29 -8.26
CA GLN A 222 -17.04 6.03 -8.39
C GLN A 222 -16.54 6.41 -7.00
N ASP A 223 -15.25 6.24 -6.72
CA ASP A 223 -14.65 6.71 -5.47
C ASP A 223 -14.31 8.20 -5.59
N PHE A 224 -15.21 9.06 -5.10
CA PHE A 224 -14.99 10.50 -5.03
C PHE A 224 -14.28 10.94 -3.73
N ARG A 225 -13.66 9.99 -3.02
CA ARG A 225 -12.94 10.15 -1.75
C ARG A 225 -13.80 10.81 -0.68
N LEU A 226 -15.01 10.28 -0.51
CA LEU A 226 -15.89 10.60 0.59
C LEU A 226 -15.96 9.37 1.51
N VAL A 227 -15.91 9.58 2.82
CA VAL A 227 -16.32 8.56 3.79
C VAL A 227 -17.85 8.45 3.73
N ASP A 228 -18.35 7.60 2.82
CA ASP A 228 -19.79 7.38 2.64
C ASP A 228 -20.37 6.52 3.78
N PRO A 229 -21.41 7.00 4.48
CA PRO A 229 -22.08 6.21 5.50
C PRO A 229 -22.79 5.00 4.93
N ILE A 230 -22.47 3.84 5.48
CA ILE A 230 -23.14 2.57 5.22
C ILE A 230 -24.60 2.65 5.70
N GLU A 231 -24.81 3.30 6.85
CA GLU A 231 -26.10 3.35 7.53
C GLU A 231 -26.22 4.55 8.50
N ALA A 232 -27.43 5.09 8.65
CA ALA A 232 -27.81 6.06 9.68
C ALA A 232 -28.92 5.46 10.53
N ILE A 233 -28.72 5.45 11.84
CA ILE A 233 -29.58 4.79 12.83
C ILE A 233 -30.00 5.85 13.85
N ALA A 234 -31.30 5.98 14.10
CA ALA A 234 -31.81 6.76 15.23
C ALA A 234 -32.28 5.80 16.33
N ASP A 235 -31.81 6.02 17.56
CA ASP A 235 -32.24 5.19 18.68
C ASP A 235 -33.69 5.55 19.06
N PRO A 236 -34.62 4.59 19.13
CA PRO A 236 -36.01 4.88 19.47
C PRO A 236 -36.21 5.20 20.96
N LYS A 237 -35.25 4.86 21.83
CA LYS A 237 -35.36 4.98 23.30
C LYS A 237 -34.38 5.97 23.90
N GLU A 238 -33.21 6.14 23.29
CA GLU A 238 -32.16 7.03 23.77
C GLU A 238 -32.08 8.31 22.94
N GLU A 239 -31.59 9.40 23.53
CA GLU A 239 -31.34 10.70 22.88
C GLU A 239 -30.13 10.68 21.93
N ARG A 240 -30.02 9.65 21.08
CA ARG A 240 -28.81 9.35 20.29
C ARG A 240 -29.13 8.93 18.86
N CYS A 241 -28.20 9.26 17.98
CA CYS A 241 -28.16 8.84 16.59
C CYS A 241 -26.77 8.28 16.26
N TYR A 242 -26.69 7.36 15.31
CA TYR A 242 -25.45 6.68 14.95
C TYR A 242 -25.26 6.66 13.43
N LEU A 243 -24.08 7.04 12.98
CA LEU A 243 -23.64 6.92 11.60
C LEU A 243 -22.60 5.80 11.52
N VAL A 244 -22.84 4.82 10.66
CA VAL A 244 -21.96 3.66 10.49
C VAL A 244 -21.13 3.87 9.23
N THR A 245 -19.81 3.81 9.36
CA THR A 245 -18.83 4.05 8.29
C THR A 245 -17.77 2.94 8.24
N PRO A 246 -17.02 2.78 7.14
CA PRO A 246 -15.92 1.83 7.06
C PRO A 246 -14.81 2.17 8.08
N ALA A 247 -14.43 1.20 8.93
CA ALA A 247 -13.46 1.44 10.01
C ALA A 247 -12.09 1.91 9.53
N HIS A 248 -11.61 1.37 8.41
CA HIS A 248 -10.28 1.68 7.87
C HIS A 248 -10.16 3.12 7.37
N LEU A 249 -11.28 3.75 6.96
CA LEU A 249 -11.30 5.15 6.56
C LEU A 249 -11.50 6.04 7.78
N ASP A 250 -12.61 5.87 8.50
CA ASP A 250 -13.07 6.87 9.45
C ASP A 250 -12.25 6.93 10.76
N MET A 251 -11.43 5.90 11.00
CA MET A 251 -10.47 5.87 12.12
C MET A 251 -9.05 6.29 11.72
N ALA A 252 -8.79 6.58 10.45
CA ALA A 252 -7.49 7.03 9.99
C ALA A 252 -7.18 8.47 10.48
N PRO A 253 -5.90 8.89 10.45
CA PRO A 253 -5.51 10.23 10.90
C PRO A 253 -6.19 11.34 10.09
N THR A 254 -6.62 12.39 10.78
CA THR A 254 -7.06 13.64 10.14
C THR A 254 -5.86 14.49 9.75
N LEU A 255 -6.04 15.47 8.87
CA LEU A 255 -5.00 16.47 8.59
C LEU A 255 -4.61 17.25 9.85
N ALA A 256 -5.51 17.44 10.82
CA ALA A 256 -5.16 18.03 12.11
C ALA A 256 -4.17 17.15 12.88
N THR A 257 -4.44 15.84 12.95
CA THR A 257 -3.55 14.88 13.62
C THR A 257 -2.20 14.80 12.90
N TYR A 258 -2.23 14.75 11.57
CA TYR A 258 -1.03 14.70 10.75
C TYR A 258 -0.19 15.97 10.90
N LEU A 259 -0.80 17.16 10.84
CA LEU A 259 -0.13 18.45 11.03
C LEU A 259 0.51 18.56 12.42
N ALA A 260 -0.16 18.05 13.46
CA ALA A 260 0.39 18.03 14.83
C ALA A 260 1.63 17.12 14.94
N GLU A 261 1.70 16.06 14.14
CA GLU A 261 2.82 15.12 14.12
C GLU A 261 3.98 15.58 13.22
N THR A 262 3.68 16.22 12.08
CA THR A 262 4.68 16.59 11.07
C THR A 262 5.14 18.04 11.13
N GLY A 263 4.33 18.93 11.71
CA GLY A 263 4.53 20.38 11.59
C GLY A 263 4.25 20.89 10.17
N ALA A 264 4.74 22.11 9.88
CA ALA A 264 4.53 22.81 8.62
C ALA A 264 4.85 21.96 7.38
N LEU A 265 3.97 22.04 6.38
CA LEU A 265 4.09 21.31 5.13
C LEU A 265 4.71 22.19 4.04
N THR A 266 5.45 21.55 3.14
CA THR A 266 6.06 22.24 2.00
C THR A 266 5.00 22.69 0.98
N ASN A 267 5.35 23.70 0.17
CA ASN A 267 4.53 24.14 -0.96
C ASN A 267 4.05 22.98 -1.85
N ALA A 268 4.91 22.00 -2.13
CA ALA A 268 4.59 20.83 -2.95
C ALA A 268 3.51 19.95 -2.32
N GLN A 269 3.64 19.69 -1.02
CA GLN A 269 2.68 18.85 -0.28
C GLN A 269 1.32 19.54 -0.19
N VAL A 270 1.30 20.85 0.09
CA VAL A 270 0.05 21.62 0.15
C VAL A 270 -0.62 21.70 -1.22
N TRP A 271 0.15 21.86 -2.30
CA TRP A 271 -0.37 21.80 -3.66
C TRP A 271 -1.06 20.45 -3.96
N GLN A 272 -0.42 19.33 -3.60
CA GLN A 272 -1.00 17.99 -3.80
C GLN A 272 -2.28 17.77 -2.99
N ILE A 273 -2.32 18.25 -1.75
CA ILE A 273 -3.51 18.19 -0.90
C ILE A 273 -4.64 19.02 -1.53
N LEU A 274 -4.34 20.24 -1.99
CA LEU A 274 -5.29 21.11 -2.66
C LEU A 274 -5.87 20.47 -3.92
N ASP A 275 -5.07 19.91 -4.81
CA ASP A 275 -5.57 19.28 -6.05
C ASP A 275 -6.50 18.09 -5.74
N ARG A 276 -6.11 17.25 -4.78
CA ARG A 276 -6.94 16.11 -4.35
C ARG A 276 -8.28 16.58 -3.77
N ILE A 277 -8.27 17.57 -2.88
CA ILE A 277 -9.52 18.05 -2.27
C ILE A 277 -10.39 18.77 -3.33
N LEU A 278 -9.80 19.64 -4.15
CA LEU A 278 -10.54 20.37 -5.20
C LEU A 278 -11.18 19.43 -6.20
N GLN A 279 -10.51 18.35 -6.61
CA GLN A 279 -11.10 17.33 -7.48
C GLN A 279 -12.31 16.65 -6.82
N SER A 280 -12.25 16.35 -5.52
CA SER A 280 -13.38 15.76 -4.79
C SER A 280 -14.53 16.77 -4.61
N LEU A 281 -14.23 18.05 -4.36
CA LEU A 281 -15.24 19.10 -4.23
C LEU A 281 -15.89 19.47 -5.56
N GLU A 282 -15.12 19.55 -6.64
CA GLU A 282 -15.62 19.78 -8.01
C GLU A 282 -16.68 18.72 -8.34
N PHE A 283 -16.37 17.46 -8.04
CA PHE A 283 -17.30 16.36 -8.20
C PHE A 283 -18.53 16.50 -7.30
N LEU A 284 -18.32 16.72 -6.00
CA LEU A 284 -19.41 16.85 -5.03
C LEU A 284 -20.37 18.00 -5.40
N HIS A 285 -19.86 19.12 -5.91
CA HIS A 285 -20.65 20.32 -6.24
C HIS A 285 -21.38 20.23 -7.58
N THR A 286 -20.90 19.44 -8.53
CA THR A 286 -21.43 19.43 -9.92
C THR A 286 -22.27 18.20 -10.25
N GLN A 287 -22.06 17.08 -9.58
CA GLN A 287 -22.76 15.84 -9.90
C GLN A 287 -24.16 15.78 -9.31
N LYS A 288 -25.02 14.92 -9.88
CA LYS A 288 -26.35 14.62 -9.35
C LYS A 288 -26.28 13.41 -8.44
N PHE A 289 -26.75 13.55 -7.22
CA PHE A 289 -26.77 12.49 -6.21
C PHE A 289 -28.20 12.05 -5.94
N ARG A 290 -28.40 10.73 -5.84
CA ARG A 290 -29.60 10.10 -5.33
C ARG A 290 -29.40 9.78 -3.85
N LEU A 291 -30.25 10.38 -3.03
CA LEU A 291 -30.35 10.08 -1.60
C LEU A 291 -31.17 8.80 -1.37
N ARG A 292 -31.05 8.20 -0.19
CA ARG A 292 -31.86 7.03 0.20
C ARG A 292 -33.37 7.27 0.19
N SER A 293 -33.80 8.53 0.30
CA SER A 293 -35.21 8.93 0.10
C SER A 293 -35.71 8.77 -1.34
N GLY A 294 -34.82 8.49 -2.30
CA GLY A 294 -35.09 8.50 -3.73
C GLY A 294 -35.00 9.89 -4.37
N LEU A 295 -34.83 10.94 -3.56
CA LEU A 295 -34.70 12.32 -4.04
C LEU A 295 -33.36 12.50 -4.76
N ILE A 296 -33.42 13.09 -5.95
CA ILE A 296 -32.24 13.47 -6.72
C ILE A 296 -31.93 14.94 -6.41
N GLN A 297 -30.70 15.19 -5.98
CA GLN A 297 -30.18 16.52 -5.69
C GLN A 297 -29.01 16.82 -6.62
N GLU A 298 -29.00 18.02 -7.20
CA GLU A 298 -27.87 18.54 -7.96
C GLU A 298 -26.88 19.20 -7.01
N GLY A 299 -25.66 18.66 -6.97
CA GLY A 299 -24.60 19.11 -6.09
C GLY A 299 -24.89 18.85 -4.60
N ILE A 300 -23.83 18.55 -3.87
CA ILE A 300 -23.81 18.47 -2.42
C ILE A 300 -22.69 19.37 -1.94
N VAL A 301 -22.99 20.27 -1.00
CA VAL A 301 -21.96 21.10 -0.38
C VAL A 301 -21.34 20.31 0.77
N HIS A 302 -20.01 20.34 0.90
CA HIS A 302 -19.37 19.73 2.07
C HIS A 302 -19.75 20.49 3.33
N GLY A 303 -19.65 21.82 3.29
CA GLY A 303 -20.21 22.79 4.24
C GLY A 303 -19.50 22.87 5.59
N ASN A 304 -18.56 21.97 5.87
CA ASN A 304 -17.83 21.84 7.12
C ASN A 304 -16.33 21.53 6.90
N ILE A 305 -15.68 22.15 5.89
CA ILE A 305 -14.26 21.87 5.59
C ILE A 305 -13.37 22.45 6.69
N ASN A 306 -12.55 21.61 7.32
CA ASN A 306 -11.51 21.99 8.28
C ASN A 306 -10.46 20.86 8.39
N LEU A 307 -9.44 21.05 9.23
CA LEU A 307 -8.36 20.07 9.40
C LEU A 307 -8.83 18.71 9.97
N ASP A 308 -9.95 18.68 10.71
CA ASP A 308 -10.51 17.46 11.29
C ASP A 308 -11.48 16.74 10.34
N SER A 309 -12.10 17.45 9.39
CA SER A 309 -13.02 16.88 8.40
C SER A 309 -12.31 16.28 7.18
N LEU A 310 -10.98 16.27 7.18
CA LEU A 310 -10.13 15.80 6.09
C LEU A 310 -9.22 14.69 6.60
N ILE A 311 -9.42 13.47 6.10
CA ILE A 311 -8.67 12.28 6.49
C ILE A 311 -7.53 12.07 5.50
N ILE A 312 -6.32 11.84 6.02
CA ILE A 312 -5.15 11.48 5.21
C ILE A 312 -4.87 9.99 5.36
N LEU A 313 -4.84 9.28 4.23
CA LEU A 313 -4.50 7.87 4.16
C LEU A 313 -3.22 7.71 3.34
N PRO A 314 -2.13 7.20 3.94
CA PRO A 314 -0.95 6.85 3.17
C PRO A 314 -1.29 5.72 2.21
N ASP A 315 -0.74 5.81 1.02
CA ASP A 315 -0.79 4.78 0.01
C ASP A 315 0.63 4.45 -0.43
N TRP A 316 0.85 3.27 -1.00
CA TRP A 316 2.16 2.85 -1.48
C TRP A 316 2.71 3.77 -2.59
N GLN A 317 1.84 4.62 -3.17
CA GLN A 317 2.20 5.63 -4.17
C GLN A 317 2.05 7.10 -3.70
N GLY A 318 1.94 7.35 -2.39
CA GLY A 318 1.78 8.69 -1.80
C GLY A 318 0.72 8.73 -0.70
N PHE A 319 -0.32 9.55 -0.87
CA PHE A 319 -1.45 9.61 0.06
C PHE A 319 -2.75 9.99 -0.67
N PHE A 320 -3.89 9.59 -0.10
CA PHE A 320 -5.22 10.08 -0.49
C PHE A 320 -5.79 10.97 0.61
N ILE A 321 -6.65 11.92 0.20
CA ILE A 321 -7.43 12.74 1.12
C ILE A 321 -8.90 12.37 0.97
N TYR A 322 -9.51 11.91 2.06
CA TYR A 322 -10.93 11.62 2.13
C TYR A 322 -11.67 12.73 2.87
N LEU A 323 -12.82 13.13 2.33
CA LEU A 323 -13.76 14.05 2.95
C LEU A 323 -14.63 13.28 3.95
N CYS A 324 -14.90 13.86 5.11
CA CYS A 324 -15.81 13.30 6.11
C CYS A 324 -16.57 14.42 6.84
N ASP A 325 -17.52 14.08 7.70
CA ASP A 325 -18.20 15.04 8.58
C ASP A 325 -18.88 16.20 7.83
N LEU A 326 -19.59 15.89 6.74
CA LEU A 326 -20.32 16.86 5.95
C LEU A 326 -21.35 17.60 6.82
N ALA A 327 -21.55 18.89 6.56
CA ALA A 327 -22.56 19.73 7.19
C ALA A 327 -23.97 19.11 7.13
N LEU A 328 -24.24 18.37 6.05
CA LEU A 328 -25.47 17.60 5.87
C LEU A 328 -25.81 16.71 7.09
N TRP A 329 -24.78 16.09 7.69
CA TRP A 329 -24.90 15.24 8.87
C TRP A 329 -24.63 16.01 10.16
N GLU A 330 -23.54 16.78 10.21
CA GLU A 330 -23.08 17.46 11.43
C GLU A 330 -24.08 18.51 11.94
N TYR A 331 -24.58 19.37 11.04
CA TYR A 331 -25.36 20.55 11.45
C TYR A 331 -26.76 20.19 11.95
N ARG A 332 -27.20 18.94 11.79
CA ARG A 332 -28.45 18.42 12.36
C ARG A 332 -28.42 18.35 13.88
N PHE A 333 -27.22 18.30 14.46
CA PHE A 333 -27.01 18.20 15.90
C PHE A 333 -26.55 19.53 16.51
N ILE A 334 -26.53 20.62 15.72
CA ILE A 334 -26.40 21.97 16.27
C ILE A 334 -27.69 22.29 17.03
N PRO A 335 -27.61 22.81 18.28
CA PRO A 335 -28.78 23.19 19.04
C PRO A 335 -29.70 24.15 18.26
N PRO A 336 -31.03 23.96 18.27
CA PRO A 336 -31.98 24.77 17.49
C PRO A 336 -31.90 26.28 17.77
N ALA A 337 -31.55 26.67 18.99
CA ALA A 337 -31.36 28.08 19.36
C ALA A 337 -30.04 28.69 18.84
N SER A 338 -29.14 27.88 18.27
CA SER A 338 -27.87 28.35 17.69
C SER A 338 -28.02 28.70 16.22
N GLN A 339 -27.28 29.71 15.77
CA GLN A 339 -27.20 30.02 14.35
C GLN A 339 -26.47 28.89 13.59
N ILE A 340 -27.18 28.25 12.67
CA ILE A 340 -26.61 27.28 11.73
C ILE A 340 -25.73 28.03 10.73
N PRO A 341 -24.47 27.62 10.53
CA PRO A 341 -23.61 28.22 9.51
C PRO A 341 -24.23 28.06 8.11
N THR A 342 -24.17 29.11 7.30
CA THR A 342 -24.52 29.00 5.88
C THR A 342 -23.46 28.15 5.17
N SER A 343 -23.89 27.25 4.28
CA SER A 343 -22.99 26.41 3.47
C SER A 343 -23.18 26.74 2.01
N SER A 344 -22.08 26.89 1.27
CA SER A 344 -22.09 27.07 -0.19
C SER A 344 -20.81 26.51 -0.81
N PRO A 345 -20.81 26.18 -2.12
CA PRO A 345 -19.60 25.78 -2.84
C PRO A 345 -18.43 26.77 -2.69
N LEU A 346 -18.74 28.07 -2.70
CA LEU A 346 -17.74 29.13 -2.51
C LEU A 346 -17.17 29.15 -1.09
N LYS A 347 -18.00 28.85 -0.08
CA LYS A 347 -17.54 28.73 1.29
C LYS A 347 -16.62 27.53 1.49
N ASP A 348 -16.94 26.39 0.86
CA ASP A 348 -16.05 25.22 0.85
C ASP A 348 -14.67 25.59 0.30
N LEU A 349 -14.62 26.30 -0.83
CA LEU A 349 -13.36 26.77 -1.39
C LEU A 349 -12.60 27.71 -0.46
N ALA A 350 -13.30 28.64 0.19
CA ALA A 350 -12.69 29.58 1.13
C ALA A 350 -12.15 28.88 2.39
N ASP A 351 -12.88 27.91 2.93
CA ASP A 351 -12.45 27.14 4.09
C ASP A 351 -11.29 26.18 3.73
N LEU A 352 -11.27 25.63 2.50
CA LEU A 352 -10.11 24.90 1.97
C LEU A 352 -8.87 25.78 1.83
N GLY A 353 -9.03 27.02 1.37
CA GLY A 353 -7.93 27.99 1.34
C GLY A 353 -7.34 28.25 2.73
N LYS A 354 -8.19 28.38 3.76
CA LYS A 354 -7.72 28.50 5.16
C LYS A 354 -7.00 27.25 5.65
N VAL A 355 -7.50 26.07 5.30
CA VAL A 355 -6.82 24.80 5.60
C VAL A 355 -5.42 24.81 4.97
N ALA A 356 -5.29 25.14 3.69
CA ALA A 356 -3.99 25.21 3.02
C ALA A 356 -3.03 26.20 3.68
N PHE A 357 -3.53 27.36 4.11
CA PHE A 357 -2.76 28.33 4.90
C PHE A 357 -2.26 27.73 6.23
N TYR A 358 -3.12 27.04 6.99
CA TYR A 358 -2.70 26.40 8.24
C TYR A 358 -1.71 25.24 8.04
N LEU A 359 -1.86 24.49 6.93
CA LEU A 359 -0.90 23.43 6.56
C LEU A 359 0.49 24.02 6.27
N LEU A 360 0.57 25.16 5.57
CA LEU A 360 1.83 25.88 5.35
C LEU A 360 2.38 26.45 6.66
N ALA A 361 1.52 27.04 7.50
CA ALA A 361 1.93 27.61 8.77
C ALA A 361 2.36 26.57 9.82
N GLY A 362 1.94 25.31 9.67
CA GLY A 362 2.20 24.24 10.64
C GLY A 362 1.36 24.31 11.91
N ARG A 363 0.47 25.30 12.02
CA ARG A 363 -0.31 25.62 13.23
C ARG A 363 -1.53 26.46 12.90
N THR A 364 -2.49 26.51 13.84
CA THR A 364 -3.72 27.31 13.73
C THR A 364 -3.76 28.52 14.66
N ILE A 365 -2.86 28.55 15.66
CA ILE A 365 -2.76 29.59 16.68
C ILE A 365 -1.33 30.11 16.73
N ASP A 366 -1.20 31.41 16.96
CA ASP A 366 0.05 32.07 17.29
C ASP A 366 0.45 31.75 18.75
N PRO A 367 1.63 31.17 19.01
CA PRO A 367 2.03 30.78 20.36
C PRO A 367 2.29 31.97 21.29
N GLU A 368 2.54 33.18 20.78
CA GLU A 368 2.81 34.36 21.59
C GLU A 368 1.52 35.07 22.02
N THR A 369 0.58 35.23 21.09
CA THR A 369 -0.68 35.93 21.37
C THR A 369 -1.81 35.00 21.79
N ASN A 370 -1.67 33.69 21.55
CA ASN A 370 -2.72 32.68 21.69
C ASN A 370 -3.98 33.00 20.85
N GLU A 371 -3.82 33.79 19.78
CA GLU A 371 -4.88 34.12 18.81
C GLU A 371 -4.77 33.27 17.54
N HIS A 372 -5.88 33.13 16.82
CA HIS A 372 -5.87 32.43 15.54
C HIS A 372 -5.07 33.18 14.48
N LEU A 373 -4.31 32.43 13.67
CA LEU A 373 -3.60 33.00 12.53
C LEU A 373 -4.60 33.51 11.48
N ASP A 374 -4.55 34.80 11.18
CA ASP A 374 -5.35 35.44 10.12
C ASP A 374 -4.56 35.47 8.80
N PRO A 375 -5.04 34.82 7.72
CA PRO A 375 -4.39 34.84 6.41
C PRO A 375 -4.38 36.22 5.74
N ARG A 376 -5.13 37.21 6.26
CA ARG A 376 -5.08 38.61 5.76
C ARG A 376 -3.80 39.35 6.17
N LEU A 377 -3.10 38.84 7.19
CA LEU A 377 -1.93 39.48 7.76
C LEU A 377 -0.68 38.83 7.19
N ASP A 378 0.11 39.57 6.40
CA ASP A 378 1.32 39.05 5.75
C ASP A 378 2.31 38.42 6.74
N ARG A 379 2.41 38.96 7.96
CA ARG A 379 3.27 38.42 9.02
C ARG A 379 2.95 36.98 9.45
N ASN A 380 1.74 36.51 9.18
CA ASN A 380 1.31 35.17 9.56
C ASN A 380 1.66 34.12 8.49
N TRP A 381 2.15 34.54 7.32
CA TRP A 381 2.57 33.64 6.25
C TRP A 381 4.02 33.20 6.45
N PRO A 382 4.35 31.92 6.20
CA PRO A 382 5.74 31.47 6.17
C PRO A 382 6.54 32.20 5.07
N ALA A 383 7.82 32.46 5.32
CA ALA A 383 8.67 33.21 4.41
C ALA A 383 9.00 32.45 3.11
N ASP A 384 8.88 31.13 3.11
CA ASP A 384 9.24 30.21 2.03
C ASP A 384 8.05 29.83 1.12
N VAL A 385 6.88 30.44 1.31
CA VAL A 385 5.71 30.21 0.45
C VAL A 385 5.94 30.83 -0.92
N THR A 386 5.71 30.07 -2.00
CA THR A 386 5.87 30.60 -3.35
C THR A 386 4.81 31.66 -3.67
N PRO A 387 5.14 32.75 -4.39
CA PRO A 387 4.17 33.80 -4.70
C PRO A 387 2.92 33.30 -5.41
N GLU A 388 3.06 32.33 -6.31
CA GLU A 388 1.96 31.74 -7.07
C GLU A 388 1.00 30.95 -6.18
N LEU A 389 1.54 30.16 -5.23
CA LEU A 389 0.73 29.38 -4.30
C LEU A 389 0.05 30.29 -3.27
N LYS A 390 0.77 31.32 -2.76
CA LYS A 390 0.18 32.33 -1.88
C LYS A 390 -1.00 33.03 -2.56
N GLN A 391 -0.81 33.53 -3.79
CA GLN A 391 -1.86 34.19 -4.55
C GLN A 391 -3.05 33.25 -4.82
N PHE A 392 -2.78 31.98 -5.11
CA PHE A 392 -3.83 30.98 -5.26
C PHE A 392 -4.67 30.83 -3.98
N ILE A 393 -4.02 30.68 -2.82
CA ILE A 393 -4.70 30.50 -1.54
C ILE A 393 -5.48 31.76 -1.16
N GLU A 394 -4.91 32.95 -1.35
CA GLU A 394 -5.59 34.24 -1.13
C GLU A 394 -6.87 34.38 -1.97
N ARG A 395 -6.81 34.00 -3.26
CA ARG A 395 -7.98 33.94 -4.15
C ARG A 395 -9.00 32.88 -3.75
N ALA A 396 -8.56 31.73 -3.23
CA ALA A 396 -9.46 30.70 -2.72
C ALA A 396 -10.24 31.21 -1.50
N ILE A 397 -9.55 31.88 -0.57
CA ILE A 397 -10.15 32.48 0.64
C ILE A 397 -11.03 33.70 0.29
N GLY A 398 -10.69 34.44 -0.77
CA GLY A 398 -11.32 35.71 -1.13
C GLY A 398 -10.78 36.89 -0.32
N VAL A 399 -9.49 36.86 0.02
CA VAL A 399 -8.78 37.95 0.69
C VAL A 399 -7.66 38.45 -0.20
N ASN A 400 -7.39 39.75 -0.21
CA ASN A 400 -6.29 40.39 -0.93
C ASN A 400 -6.23 40.13 -2.46
N ALA A 401 -7.22 39.43 -3.02
CA ALA A 401 -7.30 39.07 -4.43
C ALA A 401 -8.75 38.77 -4.86
N VAL A 402 -9.01 38.77 -6.18
CA VAL A 402 -10.33 38.44 -6.74
C VAL A 402 -10.61 36.95 -6.56
N ALA A 403 -11.68 36.66 -5.80
CA ALA A 403 -12.10 35.31 -5.49
C ALA A 403 -12.41 34.49 -6.75
N PHE A 404 -12.19 33.17 -6.68
CA PHE A 404 -12.62 32.28 -7.75
C PHE A 404 -14.16 32.20 -7.82
N PRO A 405 -14.74 32.10 -9.03
CA PRO A 405 -16.19 32.02 -9.19
C PRO A 405 -16.77 30.65 -8.79
N ASN A 406 -15.96 29.58 -8.79
CA ASN A 406 -16.32 28.23 -8.41
C ASN A 406 -15.07 27.36 -8.20
N VAL A 407 -15.27 26.12 -7.72
CA VAL A 407 -14.19 25.14 -7.46
C VAL A 407 -13.50 24.70 -8.74
N GLU A 408 -14.22 24.54 -9.85
CA GLU A 408 -13.65 24.17 -11.15
C GLU A 408 -12.59 25.19 -11.63
N ALA A 409 -12.94 26.48 -11.60
CA ALA A 409 -12.04 27.56 -11.97
C ALA A 409 -10.81 27.63 -11.04
N ALA A 410 -11.00 27.35 -9.75
CA ALA A 410 -9.89 27.23 -8.80
C ALA A 410 -8.98 26.07 -9.18
N ARG A 411 -9.52 24.88 -9.46
CA ARG A 411 -8.72 23.72 -9.85
C ARG A 411 -7.93 23.95 -11.14
N ILE A 412 -8.56 24.52 -12.17
CA ILE A 412 -7.87 24.89 -13.42
C ILE A 412 -6.73 25.87 -13.15
N ALA A 413 -6.90 26.82 -12.23
CA ALA A 413 -5.84 27.74 -11.85
C ALA A 413 -4.71 27.07 -11.07
N LEU A 414 -5.01 26.15 -10.15
CA LEU A 414 -4.01 25.39 -9.39
C LEU A 414 -3.10 24.56 -10.31
N LEU A 415 -3.68 23.92 -11.32
CA LEU A 415 -2.95 23.10 -12.30
C LEU A 415 -2.01 23.91 -13.22
N LYS A 416 -2.17 25.24 -13.26
CA LYS A 416 -1.30 26.15 -14.02
C LYS A 416 -0.10 26.66 -13.22
N ILE A 417 -0.06 26.45 -11.90
CA ILE A 417 1.07 26.88 -11.07
C ILE A 417 2.31 26.07 -11.49
N PRO A 418 3.40 26.72 -11.95
CA PRO A 418 4.59 26.05 -12.44
C PRO A 418 5.42 25.55 -11.25
N PHE A 419 4.95 24.51 -10.57
CA PHE A 419 5.76 23.84 -9.58
C PHE A 419 6.76 22.95 -10.34
N GLN A 420 8.05 23.29 -10.30
CA GLN A 420 9.11 22.35 -10.67
C GLN A 420 8.88 21.08 -9.87
N ARG A 421 8.51 20.00 -10.56
CA ARG A 421 8.49 18.64 -10.04
C ARG A 421 9.87 18.40 -9.42
N GLY A 422 9.94 18.41 -8.09
CA GLY A 422 11.18 18.58 -7.36
C GLY A 422 12.24 17.58 -7.81
N ILE A 423 13.29 18.10 -8.43
CA ILE A 423 14.62 17.50 -8.42
C ILE A 423 14.99 17.43 -6.94
N VAL A 424 15.08 16.22 -6.39
CA VAL A 424 15.77 16.00 -5.12
C VAL A 424 17.18 16.55 -5.33
N SER A 425 17.50 17.65 -4.65
CA SER A 425 18.80 18.29 -4.78
C SER A 425 19.89 17.27 -4.45
N THR A 426 20.92 17.28 -5.29
CA THR A 426 22.13 16.47 -5.23
C THR A 426 22.95 16.64 -3.93
N GLN A 427 22.52 17.50 -3.00
CA GLN A 427 23.16 17.70 -1.70
C GLN A 427 22.82 16.63 -0.65
N ALA A 428 21.69 15.91 -0.80
CA ALA A 428 21.37 14.79 0.10
C ALA A 428 22.21 13.53 -0.17
N ARG A 429 23.03 13.56 -1.22
CA ARG A 429 23.87 12.42 -1.65
C ARG A 429 25.28 12.47 -1.04
N GLU A 430 25.76 13.64 -0.64
CA GLU A 430 27.10 13.81 -0.01
C GLU A 430 27.11 13.49 1.49
N GLU A 431 25.98 13.62 2.20
CA GLU A 431 25.92 13.31 3.65
C GLU A 431 25.77 11.80 3.96
N ILE A 432 25.42 10.97 2.96
CA ILE A 432 25.24 9.52 3.14
C ILE A 432 26.54 8.75 2.90
N GLU A 433 27.43 9.25 2.03
CA GLU A 433 28.76 8.63 1.81
C GLU A 433 29.77 8.93 2.94
N ALA A 434 29.51 9.91 3.80
CA ALA A 434 30.41 10.27 4.91
C ALA A 434 30.28 9.39 6.18
N VAL A 435 29.31 8.46 6.23
CA VAL A 435 29.00 7.68 7.44
C VAL A 435 29.65 6.28 7.44
N GLU A 436 30.14 5.78 6.29
CA GLU A 436 30.74 4.45 6.20
C GLU A 436 32.27 4.39 6.44
N GLU A 437 32.97 5.52 6.56
CA GLU A 437 34.43 5.52 6.80
C GLU A 437 34.87 5.60 8.27
N ILE A 438 33.96 5.68 9.25
CA ILE A 438 34.33 5.79 10.66
C ILE A 438 34.00 4.51 11.44
N SER A 439 34.53 3.36 11.01
CA SER A 439 34.67 2.21 11.92
C SER A 439 35.68 1.16 11.46
N SER A 440 36.91 1.56 11.16
CA SER A 440 38.04 0.63 11.23
C SER A 440 39.26 1.32 11.83
N GLU A 441 39.63 0.84 13.02
CA GLU A 441 40.95 0.85 13.66
C GLU A 441 40.85 1.20 15.14
N LYS A 442 41.08 0.19 15.99
CA LYS A 442 42.12 0.27 17.03
C LYS A 442 42.40 -1.11 17.61
N GLU A 443 43.61 -1.59 17.34
CA GLU A 443 44.25 -2.71 18.00
C GLU A 443 44.59 -2.42 19.47
N ALA A 444 44.47 -3.48 20.27
CA ALA A 444 45.36 -3.98 21.33
C ALA A 444 46.12 -3.03 22.26
N LYS A 445 45.94 -3.24 23.58
CA LYS A 445 47.06 -3.46 24.52
C LYS A 445 46.65 -4.21 25.80
N LYS A 446 47.64 -4.95 26.30
CA LYS A 446 47.65 -5.97 27.38
C LYS A 446 47.44 -5.43 28.80
N GLY A 447 46.90 -6.31 29.65
CA GLY A 447 47.27 -6.47 31.07
C GLY A 447 46.10 -6.29 32.04
N ASP A 448 45.59 -7.34 32.67
CA ASP A 448 46.12 -7.85 33.95
C ASP A 448 45.42 -9.16 34.36
N ARG A 449 46.06 -9.86 35.27
CA ARG A 449 46.08 -11.30 35.51
C ARG A 449 45.47 -11.59 36.86
N GLN A 450 44.20 -12.00 36.96
CA GLN A 450 43.66 -12.71 38.14
C GLN A 450 42.19 -13.17 38.01
N TRP A 451 41.89 -14.20 37.22
CA TRP A 451 40.61 -14.93 37.38
C TRP A 451 40.62 -16.39 36.88
N GLN A 452 41.80 -16.99 36.74
CA GLN A 452 42.00 -18.30 36.11
C GLN A 452 41.80 -19.53 37.04
N LYS A 453 40.89 -19.48 38.03
CA LYS A 453 40.65 -20.66 38.90
C LYS A 453 39.19 -21.09 39.07
N ARG A 454 38.31 -20.83 38.08
CA ARG A 454 36.93 -21.38 38.10
C ARG A 454 36.37 -21.81 36.73
N LEU A 455 37.23 -22.20 35.77
CA LEU A 455 36.79 -22.48 34.40
C LEU A 455 36.40 -23.94 34.04
N PRO A 456 36.72 -25.03 34.77
CA PRO A 456 36.33 -26.36 34.29
C PRO A 456 34.88 -26.78 34.62
N PHE A 457 34.14 -26.06 35.46
CA PHE A 457 32.76 -26.42 35.82
C PHE A 457 31.67 -25.70 34.99
N LEU A 458 32.01 -24.63 34.26
CA LEU A 458 31.06 -23.90 33.42
C LEU A 458 30.92 -24.50 32.01
N ILE A 459 31.94 -25.20 31.50
CA ILE A 459 31.97 -25.68 30.11
C ILE A 459 31.10 -26.94 29.90
N LEU A 460 30.96 -27.81 30.92
CA LEU A 460 30.08 -28.99 30.79
C LEU A 460 28.59 -28.65 30.90
N GLY A 461 28.23 -27.61 31.68
CA GLY A 461 26.85 -27.16 31.80
C GLY A 461 26.33 -26.46 30.54
N THR A 462 27.19 -25.68 29.87
CA THR A 462 26.83 -24.96 28.65
C THR A 462 26.68 -25.89 27.44
N ALA A 463 27.50 -26.94 27.34
CA ALA A 463 27.36 -27.95 26.29
C ALA A 463 26.05 -28.75 26.40
N GLY A 464 25.64 -29.10 27.62
CA GLY A 464 24.35 -29.77 27.87
C GLY A 464 23.15 -28.87 27.55
N LEU A 465 23.21 -27.59 27.92
CA LEU A 465 22.16 -26.61 27.63
C LEU A 465 22.05 -26.30 26.13
N LEU A 466 23.17 -26.20 25.41
CA LEU A 466 23.16 -25.99 23.95
C LEU A 466 22.53 -27.17 23.20
N LEU A 467 22.81 -28.41 23.63
CA LEU A 467 22.24 -29.61 23.01
C LEU A 467 20.73 -29.72 23.27
N LEU A 468 20.29 -29.33 24.47
CA LEU A 468 18.87 -29.28 24.85
C LEU A 468 18.14 -28.15 24.12
N PHE A 469 18.78 -27.00 23.93
CA PHE A 469 18.25 -25.90 23.14
C PHE A 469 18.14 -26.27 21.65
N LEU A 470 19.13 -26.97 21.09
CA LEU A 470 19.10 -27.45 19.71
C LEU A 470 17.97 -28.47 19.49
N LEU A 471 17.75 -29.39 20.43
CA LEU A 471 16.66 -30.36 20.37
C LEU A 471 15.27 -29.72 20.51
N ILE A 472 15.12 -28.71 21.38
CA ILE A 472 13.89 -27.91 21.49
C ILE A 472 13.67 -27.10 20.21
N TRP A 473 14.72 -26.51 19.65
CA TRP A 473 14.62 -25.72 18.41
C TRP A 473 14.21 -26.59 17.22
N VAL A 474 14.75 -27.80 17.08
CA VAL A 474 14.33 -28.77 16.05
C VAL A 474 12.89 -29.25 16.26
N ALA A 475 12.44 -29.42 17.51
CA ALA A 475 11.06 -29.79 17.82
C ALA A 475 10.05 -28.66 17.53
N ILE A 476 10.40 -27.41 17.82
CA ILE A 476 9.56 -26.23 17.52
C ILE A 476 9.59 -25.89 16.02
N ALA A 477 10.74 -26.05 15.36
CA ALA A 477 10.85 -25.84 13.91
C ALA A 477 9.99 -26.84 13.13
N ARG A 478 9.93 -28.11 13.57
CA ARG A 478 9.03 -29.11 12.98
C ARG A 478 7.55 -28.89 13.30
N SER A 479 7.21 -28.20 14.38
CA SER A 479 5.80 -27.92 14.74
C SER A 479 5.25 -26.62 14.14
N LYS A 480 6.10 -25.73 13.61
CA LYS A 480 5.71 -24.45 13.01
C LYS A 480 5.44 -24.51 11.50
N GLN A 481 5.54 -25.67 10.86
CA GLN A 481 5.28 -25.84 9.44
C GLN A 481 3.83 -26.28 9.12
N LYS A 482 2.90 -26.16 10.08
CA LYS A 482 1.45 -26.23 9.80
C LYS A 482 0.72 -25.06 10.44
N ASN A 483 0.08 -24.27 9.57
CA ASN A 483 -0.99 -23.31 9.82
C ASN A 483 -0.58 -21.96 10.40
N ILE A 484 -0.18 -21.03 9.53
CA ILE A 484 -0.70 -19.64 9.53
C ILE A 484 -0.79 -19.21 8.06
N GLU A 485 -1.90 -19.52 7.39
CA GLU A 485 -2.37 -18.73 6.25
C GLU A 485 -3.27 -17.62 6.83
N GLU A 486 -2.91 -16.38 6.55
CA GLU A 486 -3.74 -15.20 6.84
C GLU A 486 -4.92 -15.18 5.87
N GLU A 487 -6.09 -15.57 6.37
CA GLU A 487 -7.38 -15.47 5.69
C GLU A 487 -7.84 -14.01 5.62
N ASN A 488 -7.24 -13.22 4.72
CA ASN A 488 -7.99 -12.14 4.06
C ASN A 488 -8.88 -12.83 3.04
N GLY A 489 -10.21 -12.70 3.16
CA GLY A 489 -11.16 -13.42 2.30
C GLY A 489 -10.81 -13.27 0.83
N VAL A 490 -10.27 -14.33 0.23
CA VAL A 490 -9.87 -14.34 -1.17
C VAL A 490 -11.16 -14.43 -1.98
N ILE A 491 -11.48 -13.36 -2.73
CA ILE A 491 -12.64 -13.32 -3.61
C ILE A 491 -12.45 -14.38 -4.68
N CYS A 492 -13.40 -15.32 -4.80
CA CYS A 492 -13.27 -16.42 -5.75
C CYS A 492 -13.29 -15.90 -7.17
N CYS A 493 -14.37 -15.19 -7.51
CA CYS A 493 -14.83 -15.17 -8.88
C CYS A 493 -15.04 -13.73 -9.36
N ILE A 494 -14.86 -13.50 -10.67
CA ILE A 494 -14.88 -12.18 -11.30
C ILE A 494 -16.24 -11.49 -11.06
N GLU A 495 -17.34 -12.24 -11.07
CA GLU A 495 -18.71 -11.74 -10.83
C GLU A 495 -18.92 -11.14 -9.42
N GLU A 496 -18.17 -11.61 -8.41
CA GLU A 496 -18.30 -11.15 -7.01
C GLU A 496 -17.65 -9.78 -6.78
N VAL A 497 -16.88 -9.27 -7.75
CA VAL A 497 -16.27 -7.95 -7.69
C VAL A 497 -17.34 -6.87 -7.73
N ALA A 498 -17.52 -6.19 -6.60
CA ALA A 498 -18.53 -5.16 -6.45
C ALA A 498 -18.16 -3.85 -7.18
N GLY A 499 -19.18 -3.15 -7.69
CA GLY A 499 -19.01 -1.81 -8.25
C GLY A 499 -18.26 -1.77 -9.58
N VAL A 500 -18.39 -2.82 -10.40
CA VAL A 500 -17.92 -2.86 -11.78
C VAL A 500 -18.81 -1.94 -12.63
N PRO A 501 -18.25 -0.97 -13.34
CA PRO A 501 -19.05 -0.05 -14.14
C PRO A 501 -19.60 -0.75 -15.39
N ASP A 502 -20.79 -0.38 -15.84
CA ASP A 502 -21.30 -0.84 -17.15
C ASP A 502 -20.74 0.07 -18.26
N GLY A 503 -20.39 -0.50 -19.41
CA GLY A 503 -19.97 0.27 -20.59
C GLY A 503 -18.90 -0.40 -21.45
N ASN A 504 -18.43 0.35 -22.45
CA ASN A 504 -17.33 -0.04 -23.34
C ASN A 504 -16.09 0.77 -22.97
N PHE A 505 -15.02 0.07 -22.61
CA PHE A 505 -13.77 0.66 -22.14
C PHE A 505 -12.64 0.32 -23.10
N THR A 506 -11.94 1.35 -23.55
CA THR A 506 -10.75 1.19 -24.39
C THR A 506 -9.54 1.03 -23.51
N TYR A 507 -8.77 -0.03 -23.70
CA TYR A 507 -7.50 -0.21 -23.01
C TYR A 507 -6.36 -0.47 -23.98
N THR A 508 -5.14 -0.23 -23.53
CA THR A 508 -3.96 -0.22 -24.40
C THR A 508 -2.78 -1.00 -23.82
N GLY A 509 -1.73 -1.18 -24.60
CA GLY A 509 -0.48 -1.85 -24.25
C GLY A 509 0.47 -1.77 -25.45
N GLU A 510 1.66 -2.36 -25.34
CA GLU A 510 2.58 -2.42 -26.48
C GLU A 510 2.15 -3.51 -27.48
N LYS A 511 2.10 -3.15 -28.76
CA LYS A 511 1.62 -4.00 -29.86
C LYS A 511 2.43 -5.27 -30.05
N GLN A 512 3.75 -5.20 -29.87
CA GLN A 512 4.64 -6.36 -29.93
C GLN A 512 5.04 -6.87 -28.53
N GLY A 513 4.45 -6.29 -27.49
CA GLY A 513 4.74 -6.64 -26.11
C GLY A 513 4.11 -7.96 -25.68
N ASN A 514 4.52 -8.43 -24.52
CA ASN A 514 4.10 -9.71 -23.97
C ASN A 514 2.59 -9.81 -23.71
N TRP A 515 1.97 -8.71 -23.23
CA TRP A 515 0.53 -8.68 -22.98
C TRP A 515 -0.29 -8.86 -24.27
N SER A 516 0.09 -8.20 -25.38
CA SER A 516 -0.59 -8.39 -26.68
C SER A 516 -0.60 -9.85 -27.09
N TYR A 517 0.54 -10.54 -26.93
CA TYR A 517 0.65 -11.96 -27.23
C TYR A 517 -0.28 -12.81 -26.34
N ILE A 518 -0.20 -12.65 -25.02
CA ILE A 518 -0.99 -13.41 -24.05
C ILE A 518 -2.49 -13.23 -24.29
N LEU A 519 -2.89 -12.01 -24.64
CA LEU A 519 -4.29 -11.67 -24.86
C LEU A 519 -4.87 -12.36 -26.09
N THR A 520 -4.17 -12.30 -27.23
CA THR A 520 -4.71 -12.72 -28.54
C THR A 520 -4.31 -14.12 -28.96
N GLN A 521 -3.32 -14.73 -28.31
CA GLN A 521 -2.84 -16.05 -28.70
C GLN A 521 -3.87 -17.13 -28.34
N GLU A 522 -4.40 -17.79 -29.37
CA GLU A 522 -5.25 -18.96 -29.18
C GLU A 522 -4.49 -20.15 -28.60
N ASN A 523 -5.21 -21.05 -27.93
CA ASN A 523 -4.73 -22.33 -27.39
C ASN A 523 -3.83 -22.22 -26.15
N LEU A 524 -3.70 -21.03 -25.55
CA LEU A 524 -3.01 -20.89 -24.26
C LEU A 524 -3.84 -21.41 -23.08
N ILE A 525 -5.16 -21.18 -23.14
CA ILE A 525 -6.12 -21.56 -22.08
C ILE A 525 -6.85 -22.84 -22.52
N GLN A 526 -7.53 -22.74 -23.65
CA GLN A 526 -8.31 -23.82 -24.25
C GLN A 526 -8.11 -23.82 -25.77
N LYS A 527 -8.22 -25.00 -26.37
CA LYS A 527 -8.09 -25.17 -27.82
C LYS A 527 -9.07 -24.26 -28.57
N GLY A 528 -8.54 -23.42 -29.46
CA GLY A 528 -9.29 -22.49 -30.31
C GLY A 528 -9.86 -21.26 -29.58
N LYS A 529 -9.42 -20.99 -28.35
CA LYS A 529 -9.88 -19.86 -27.54
C LYS A 529 -8.70 -19.03 -27.03
N SER A 530 -8.86 -17.71 -27.03
CA SER A 530 -7.90 -16.73 -26.51
C SER A 530 -8.31 -16.20 -25.13
N LEU A 531 -7.44 -15.42 -24.49
CA LEU A 531 -7.71 -14.85 -23.17
C LEU A 531 -8.78 -13.75 -23.24
N ASP A 532 -8.78 -12.92 -24.29
CA ASP A 532 -9.82 -11.90 -24.49
C ASP A 532 -11.22 -12.50 -24.61
N GLU A 533 -11.37 -13.57 -25.39
CA GLU A 533 -12.63 -14.31 -25.51
C GLU A 533 -13.06 -14.91 -24.15
N SER A 534 -12.11 -15.46 -23.39
CA SER A 534 -12.38 -16.04 -22.07
C SER A 534 -12.85 -14.99 -21.08
N LEU A 535 -12.20 -13.83 -21.04
CA LEU A 535 -12.59 -12.73 -20.15
C LEU A 535 -13.91 -12.06 -20.58
N ALA A 536 -14.26 -12.10 -21.87
CA ALA A 536 -15.50 -11.50 -22.39
C ALA A 536 -16.75 -12.34 -22.07
N GLU A 537 -16.64 -13.67 -22.05
CA GLU A 537 -17.75 -14.57 -21.69
C GLU A 537 -18.27 -14.33 -20.28
N ASP A 538 -17.38 -13.97 -19.35
CA ASP A 538 -17.71 -13.81 -17.94
C ASP A 538 -18.41 -12.47 -17.63
N LYS A 539 -18.46 -11.49 -18.56
CA LYS A 539 -19.05 -10.15 -18.32
C LYS A 539 -19.63 -9.43 -19.55
N PRO A 540 -20.90 -9.65 -19.91
CA PRO A 540 -21.53 -8.98 -21.06
C PRO A 540 -21.76 -7.47 -20.88
N LYS A 541 -21.60 -6.90 -19.67
CA LYS A 541 -21.84 -5.47 -19.40
C LYS A 541 -20.57 -4.62 -19.25
N PHE A 542 -19.40 -5.24 -19.16
CA PHE A 542 -18.09 -4.57 -19.07
C PHE A 542 -17.28 -4.92 -20.32
N GLU A 543 -17.62 -4.29 -21.43
CA GLU A 543 -17.01 -4.57 -22.73
C GLU A 543 -15.62 -3.92 -22.82
N LEU A 544 -14.62 -4.71 -23.22
CA LEU A 544 -13.24 -4.25 -23.33
C LEU A 544 -12.81 -4.19 -24.80
N ASN A 545 -12.23 -3.06 -25.19
CA ASN A 545 -11.69 -2.83 -26.53
C ASN A 545 -10.18 -2.61 -26.47
N TYR A 546 -9.40 -3.60 -26.89
CA TYR A 546 -7.95 -3.51 -26.89
C TYR A 546 -7.42 -2.71 -28.09
N ARG A 547 -6.69 -1.62 -27.84
CA ARG A 547 -6.06 -0.78 -28.85
C ARG A 547 -4.57 -0.60 -28.55
N PRO A 548 -3.70 -1.51 -29.03
CA PRO A 548 -2.27 -1.43 -28.76
C PRO A 548 -1.60 -0.23 -29.44
N LYS A 549 -0.46 0.17 -28.90
CA LYS A 549 0.42 1.22 -29.45
C LYS A 549 1.80 0.64 -29.75
N GLU A 550 2.59 1.34 -30.57
CA GLU A 550 3.90 0.84 -31.00
C GLU A 550 4.95 0.83 -29.87
N SER A 551 4.71 1.52 -28.75
CA SER A 551 5.58 1.50 -27.57
C SER A 551 4.83 1.77 -26.27
N ILE A 552 5.42 1.41 -25.13
CA ILE A 552 4.92 1.76 -23.78
C ILE A 552 4.71 3.27 -23.66
N SER A 553 5.66 4.09 -24.12
CA SER A 553 5.55 5.56 -24.03
C SER A 553 4.32 6.10 -24.76
N GLN A 554 3.99 5.53 -25.93
CA GLN A 554 2.77 5.88 -26.65
C GLN A 554 1.51 5.36 -25.95
N ALA A 555 1.55 4.16 -25.37
CA ALA A 555 0.45 3.59 -24.59
C ALA A 555 0.14 4.48 -23.36
N ILE A 556 1.17 4.89 -22.61
CA ILE A 556 1.04 5.84 -21.50
C ILE A 556 0.48 7.19 -21.99
N GLY A 557 0.99 7.70 -23.12
CA GLY A 557 0.45 8.91 -23.75
C GLY A 557 -1.04 8.81 -24.06
N ALA A 558 -1.51 7.64 -24.52
CA ALA A 558 -2.93 7.39 -24.81
C ALA A 558 -3.80 7.41 -23.54
N ILE A 559 -3.32 6.85 -22.42
CA ILE A 559 -4.02 6.88 -21.12
C ILE A 559 -4.16 8.34 -20.63
N ARG A 560 -3.06 9.11 -20.69
CA ARG A 560 -3.02 10.51 -20.24
C ARG A 560 -3.96 11.40 -21.06
N SER A 561 -3.95 11.22 -22.38
CA SER A 561 -4.75 11.99 -23.34
C SER A 561 -6.21 11.52 -23.47
N LYS A 562 -6.68 10.61 -22.61
CA LYS A 562 -8.07 10.06 -22.62
C LYS A 562 -8.42 9.28 -23.89
N GLN A 563 -7.43 8.82 -24.66
CA GLN A 563 -7.63 7.91 -25.79
C GLN A 563 -7.77 6.44 -25.35
N ALA A 564 -7.31 6.12 -24.13
CA ALA A 564 -7.52 4.86 -23.45
C ALA A 564 -7.90 5.14 -21.99
N ASP A 565 -8.75 4.29 -21.42
CA ASP A 565 -9.21 4.34 -20.04
C ASP A 565 -8.13 3.83 -19.07
N PHE A 566 -7.38 2.81 -19.49
CA PHE A 566 -6.24 2.23 -18.80
C PHE A 566 -5.33 1.49 -19.79
N GLY A 567 -4.22 0.93 -19.32
CA GLY A 567 -3.38 0.06 -20.13
C GLY A 567 -2.70 -1.03 -19.31
N ILE A 568 -2.15 -2.02 -19.99
CA ILE A 568 -1.49 -3.17 -19.37
C ILE A 568 -0.10 -3.28 -19.98
N MET A 569 0.91 -3.38 -19.12
CA MET A 569 2.30 -3.35 -19.52
C MET A 569 3.20 -4.04 -18.49
N SER A 570 4.34 -4.50 -18.97
CA SER A 570 5.42 -5.03 -18.13
C SER A 570 6.27 -3.89 -17.60
N LEU A 571 6.43 -3.76 -16.27
CA LEU A 571 7.26 -2.70 -15.69
C LEU A 571 8.62 -3.24 -15.22
N PRO A 572 9.76 -2.84 -15.83
CA PRO A 572 11.08 -3.27 -15.38
C PRO A 572 11.40 -2.81 -13.96
N SER A 573 10.86 -1.68 -13.52
CA SER A 573 10.94 -1.22 -12.14
C SER A 573 9.71 -0.37 -11.78
N VAL A 574 8.86 -0.96 -10.94
CA VAL A 574 7.73 -0.33 -10.24
C VAL A 574 8.18 0.92 -9.48
N GLU A 575 9.35 0.85 -8.83
CA GLU A 575 9.90 1.98 -8.07
C GLU A 575 10.29 3.15 -8.96
N LYS A 576 11.01 2.88 -10.08
CA LYS A 576 11.35 3.94 -11.05
C LYS A 576 10.09 4.54 -11.65
N PHE A 577 9.11 3.70 -12.02
CA PHE A 577 7.83 4.17 -12.53
C PHE A 577 7.08 5.06 -11.51
N ALA A 578 7.04 4.68 -10.24
CA ALA A 578 6.36 5.45 -9.19
C ALA A 578 7.07 6.77 -8.84
N LYS A 579 8.40 6.80 -8.92
CA LYS A 579 9.21 8.00 -8.62
C LYS A 579 9.32 8.95 -9.81
N ASP A 580 9.06 8.47 -11.03
CA ASP A 580 9.11 9.31 -12.20
C ASP A 580 8.00 10.37 -12.15
N SER A 581 8.45 11.62 -12.10
CA SER A 581 7.57 12.79 -12.08
C SER A 581 6.59 12.86 -13.26
N LEU A 582 6.88 12.15 -14.37
CA LEU A 582 6.04 12.04 -15.55
C LEU A 582 4.83 11.11 -15.38
N TYR A 583 4.80 10.28 -14.31
CA TYR A 583 3.78 9.26 -14.09
C TYR A 583 3.05 9.41 -12.73
N THR A 584 3.27 10.50 -12.00
CA THR A 584 2.66 10.75 -10.68
C THR A 584 1.12 10.81 -10.70
N GLU A 585 0.54 11.15 -11.85
CA GLU A 585 -0.89 11.15 -12.11
C GLU A 585 -1.46 9.76 -12.44
N LEU A 586 -0.62 8.74 -12.54
CA LEU A 586 -1.01 7.37 -12.86
C LEU A 586 -0.92 6.46 -11.63
N GLY A 587 -1.98 5.69 -11.41
CA GLY A 587 -1.97 4.53 -10.54
C GLY A 587 -1.59 3.30 -11.34
N TYR A 588 -1.23 2.24 -10.63
CA TYR A 588 -1.04 0.94 -11.26
C TYR A 588 -1.32 -0.17 -10.27
N GLN A 589 -1.66 -1.37 -10.72
CA GLN A 589 -1.87 -2.51 -9.85
C GLN A 589 -1.28 -3.76 -10.50
N THR A 590 -0.44 -4.49 -9.76
CA THR A 590 0.13 -5.74 -10.22
C THR A 590 -0.95 -6.80 -10.34
N ILE A 591 -1.04 -7.41 -11.51
CA ILE A 591 -2.02 -8.46 -11.83
C ILE A 591 -1.36 -9.82 -12.06
N ALA A 592 -0.07 -9.84 -12.37
CA ALA A 592 0.72 -11.05 -12.51
C ALA A 592 2.22 -10.71 -12.50
N TYR A 593 3.06 -11.72 -12.55
CA TYR A 593 4.49 -11.61 -12.82
C TYR A 593 4.86 -12.37 -14.10
N ASP A 594 5.95 -11.96 -14.71
CA ASP A 594 6.67 -12.70 -15.74
C ASP A 594 8.17 -12.46 -15.51
N GLY A 595 9.04 -12.94 -16.38
CA GLY A 595 10.46 -12.61 -16.34
C GLY A 595 11.18 -12.98 -17.61
N LEU A 596 12.35 -12.36 -17.79
CA LEU A 596 13.23 -12.75 -18.87
C LEU A 596 13.97 -14.03 -18.49
N VAL A 597 13.91 -15.00 -19.38
CA VAL A 597 14.64 -16.25 -19.27
C VAL A 597 15.73 -16.24 -20.31
N VAL A 598 16.95 -16.46 -19.87
CA VAL A 598 18.10 -16.70 -20.75
C VAL A 598 18.18 -18.19 -21.02
N PHE A 599 18.36 -18.57 -22.28
CA PHE A 599 18.39 -19.96 -22.68
C PHE A 599 19.43 -20.22 -23.75
N VAL A 600 19.94 -21.45 -23.73
CA VAL A 600 20.93 -21.97 -24.68
C VAL A 600 20.40 -23.23 -25.34
N SER A 601 21.06 -23.71 -26.39
CA SER A 601 20.72 -24.96 -27.04
C SER A 601 20.73 -26.15 -26.07
N PHE A 602 19.75 -27.03 -26.25
CA PHE A 602 19.65 -28.27 -25.50
C PHE A 602 19.24 -29.41 -26.41
N SER A 603 20.13 -30.39 -26.56
CA SER A 603 19.89 -31.61 -27.34
C SER A 603 20.19 -32.82 -26.47
N TYR A 604 19.18 -33.68 -26.29
CA TYR A 604 19.31 -34.92 -25.50
C TYR A 604 20.41 -35.84 -26.02
N ALA A 605 20.66 -35.85 -27.34
CA ALA A 605 21.70 -36.67 -27.95
C ALA A 605 23.13 -36.22 -27.59
N ARG A 606 23.32 -34.98 -27.14
CA ARG A 606 24.62 -34.38 -26.82
C ARG A 606 24.69 -33.84 -25.40
N ARG A 607 23.88 -34.37 -24.47
CA ARG A 607 23.68 -33.83 -23.12
C ARG A 607 24.98 -33.69 -22.32
N ASP A 608 25.80 -34.74 -22.28
CA ASP A 608 27.04 -34.81 -21.50
C ASP A 608 28.14 -33.83 -21.95
N ARG A 609 28.02 -33.27 -23.16
CA ARG A 609 28.95 -32.28 -23.74
C ARG A 609 28.24 -30.98 -24.13
N SER A 610 27.09 -30.70 -23.52
CA SER A 610 26.25 -29.55 -23.83
C SER A 610 26.69 -28.29 -23.06
N ILE A 611 26.26 -27.12 -23.55
CA ILE A 611 26.50 -25.83 -22.88
C ILE A 611 25.89 -25.81 -21.46
N PRO A 612 24.64 -26.28 -21.24
CA PRO A 612 24.07 -26.37 -19.88
C PRO A 612 24.92 -27.17 -18.91
N ALA A 613 25.45 -28.34 -19.33
CA ALA A 613 26.28 -29.17 -18.47
C ALA A 613 27.58 -28.46 -18.07
N ALA A 614 28.25 -27.79 -19.02
CA ALA A 614 29.49 -27.07 -18.74
C ALA A 614 29.30 -25.85 -17.81
N LEU A 615 28.13 -25.24 -17.83
CA LEU A 615 27.78 -24.09 -17.00
C LEU A 615 27.12 -24.48 -15.66
N ASN A 616 27.02 -25.78 -15.35
CA ASN A 616 26.18 -26.29 -14.25
C ASN A 616 24.76 -25.69 -14.26
N GLY A 617 24.21 -25.46 -15.46
CA GLY A 617 22.88 -24.90 -15.66
C GLY A 617 22.70 -23.43 -15.29
N SER A 618 23.78 -22.64 -15.10
CA SER A 618 23.67 -21.26 -14.61
C SER A 618 24.60 -20.25 -15.28
N LEU A 619 24.22 -18.96 -15.26
CA LEU A 619 25.07 -17.83 -15.62
C LEU A 619 24.96 -16.71 -14.57
N THR A 620 26.02 -15.92 -14.46
CA THR A 620 26.01 -14.65 -13.72
C THR A 620 25.54 -13.51 -14.63
N ILE A 621 24.97 -12.44 -14.05
CA ILE A 621 24.64 -11.22 -14.78
C ILE A 621 25.88 -10.63 -15.47
N GLU A 622 27.05 -10.69 -14.82
CA GLU A 622 28.32 -10.20 -15.35
C GLU A 622 28.80 -10.98 -16.58
N GLN A 623 28.62 -12.31 -16.60
CA GLN A 623 28.88 -13.12 -17.79
C GLN A 623 27.90 -12.81 -18.92
N LEU A 624 26.62 -12.64 -18.58
CA LEU A 624 25.58 -12.28 -19.55
C LEU A 624 25.84 -10.91 -20.19
N GLN A 625 26.29 -9.92 -19.40
CA GLN A 625 26.76 -8.62 -19.88
C GLN A 625 27.91 -8.78 -20.86
N LYS A 626 28.93 -9.58 -20.53
CA LYS A 626 30.09 -9.78 -21.40
C LYS A 626 29.72 -10.47 -22.72
N LEU A 627 28.78 -11.41 -22.71
CA LEU A 627 28.24 -12.04 -23.93
C LEU A 627 27.53 -11.00 -24.81
N TYR A 628 26.56 -10.26 -24.27
CA TYR A 628 25.75 -9.29 -25.01
C TYR A 628 26.43 -7.94 -25.29
N THR A 629 27.67 -7.75 -24.82
CA THR A 629 28.58 -6.66 -25.24
C THR A 629 29.69 -7.15 -26.17
N GLY A 630 29.67 -8.43 -26.55
CA GLY A 630 30.62 -9.03 -27.50
C GLY A 630 32.04 -9.24 -26.96
N LYS A 631 32.22 -9.13 -25.64
CA LYS A 631 33.49 -9.37 -24.93
C LYS A 631 33.81 -10.86 -24.82
N ILE A 632 32.78 -11.71 -24.76
CA ILE A 632 32.90 -13.16 -24.84
C ILE A 632 32.33 -13.61 -26.18
N ARG A 633 33.09 -14.44 -26.89
CA ARG A 633 32.78 -14.85 -28.27
C ARG A 633 32.85 -16.36 -28.45
N ASN A 634 33.42 -17.07 -27.48
CA ASN A 634 33.49 -18.52 -27.47
C ASN A 634 33.14 -19.08 -26.08
N TRP A 635 32.42 -20.19 -26.06
CA TRP A 635 32.02 -20.83 -24.79
C TRP A 635 33.20 -21.34 -23.95
N GLN A 636 34.37 -21.59 -24.55
CA GLN A 636 35.60 -21.94 -23.81
C GLN A 636 36.03 -20.88 -22.80
N GLU A 637 35.73 -19.60 -23.08
CA GLU A 637 36.03 -18.49 -22.15
C GLU A 637 35.22 -18.58 -20.84
N LEU A 638 34.17 -19.40 -20.84
CA LEU A 638 33.31 -19.70 -19.69
C LEU A 638 33.49 -21.14 -19.17
N GLY A 639 34.52 -21.86 -19.64
CA GLY A 639 34.75 -23.27 -19.29
C GLY A 639 33.92 -24.27 -20.11
N GLY A 640 33.23 -23.80 -21.15
CA GLY A 640 32.41 -24.60 -22.06
C GLY A 640 33.17 -25.25 -23.24
N PRO A 641 32.43 -25.91 -24.15
CA PRO A 641 33.01 -26.50 -25.36
C PRO A 641 33.53 -25.42 -26.32
N ASN A 642 34.38 -25.80 -27.27
CA ASN A 642 34.86 -24.91 -28.34
C ASN A 642 33.78 -24.61 -29.36
N LEU A 643 32.82 -23.75 -29.00
CA LEU A 643 31.73 -23.34 -29.86
C LEU A 643 31.72 -21.81 -29.94
N PRO A 644 31.67 -21.22 -31.15
CA PRO A 644 31.46 -19.79 -31.31
C PRO A 644 30.07 -19.40 -30.77
N VAL A 645 29.98 -18.21 -30.19
CA VAL A 645 28.75 -17.65 -29.64
C VAL A 645 27.97 -16.91 -30.74
N ARG A 646 26.69 -17.26 -30.89
CA ARG A 646 25.71 -16.48 -31.65
C ARG A 646 24.62 -15.99 -30.71
N LEU A 647 24.30 -14.70 -30.78
CA LEU A 647 23.38 -14.02 -29.87
C LEU A 647 22.02 -13.85 -30.55
N TYR A 648 20.96 -14.14 -29.81
CA TYR A 648 19.58 -13.87 -30.22
C TYR A 648 18.90 -12.90 -29.26
N ILE A 649 18.14 -11.96 -29.81
CA ILE A 649 17.26 -11.06 -29.06
C ILE A 649 15.81 -11.16 -29.60
N PRO A 650 14.80 -11.05 -28.74
CA PRO A 650 13.40 -11.17 -29.18
C PRO A 650 12.96 -9.94 -29.98
N ALA A 651 11.91 -10.09 -30.79
CA ALA A 651 11.24 -8.95 -31.42
C ALA A 651 10.47 -8.05 -30.43
N ASP A 652 10.21 -8.57 -29.23
CA ASP A 652 9.46 -7.93 -28.14
C ASP A 652 10.24 -6.73 -27.55
N GLY A 653 9.74 -5.52 -27.81
CA GLY A 653 10.37 -4.25 -27.40
C GLY A 653 10.47 -4.11 -25.89
N GLU A 654 9.38 -4.39 -25.18
CA GLU A 654 9.31 -4.54 -23.72
C GLU A 654 10.42 -5.45 -23.18
N ALA A 655 10.60 -6.64 -23.76
CA ALA A 655 11.64 -7.57 -23.31
C ALA A 655 13.07 -7.03 -23.52
N ILE A 656 13.33 -6.34 -24.64
CA ILE A 656 14.64 -5.72 -24.89
C ILE A 656 14.92 -4.61 -23.89
N GLU A 657 13.94 -3.75 -23.60
CA GLU A 657 14.10 -2.65 -22.65
C GLU A 657 14.30 -3.16 -21.22
N ILE A 658 13.57 -4.21 -20.81
CA ILE A 658 13.78 -4.86 -19.52
C ILE A 658 15.20 -5.46 -19.47
N PHE A 659 15.66 -6.11 -20.54
CA PHE A 659 17.02 -6.66 -20.63
C PHE A 659 18.07 -5.57 -20.49
N LYS A 660 17.95 -4.45 -21.21
CA LYS A 660 18.85 -3.30 -21.08
C LYS A 660 18.90 -2.80 -19.64
N GLN A 661 17.75 -2.60 -19.01
CA GLN A 661 17.71 -2.03 -17.66
C GLN A 661 18.23 -2.98 -16.57
N ARG A 662 18.03 -4.29 -16.71
CA ARG A 662 18.39 -5.30 -15.70
C ARG A 662 19.78 -5.89 -15.91
N VAL A 663 20.17 -6.11 -17.17
CA VAL A 663 21.44 -6.74 -17.52
C VAL A 663 22.48 -5.69 -17.91
N LEU A 664 22.12 -4.61 -18.61
CA LEU A 664 23.07 -3.60 -19.11
C LEU A 664 22.84 -2.22 -18.46
N PRO A 665 22.96 -2.07 -17.12
CA PRO A 665 22.62 -0.81 -16.45
C PRO A 665 23.55 0.35 -16.82
N GLU A 666 24.78 0.06 -17.24
CA GLU A 666 25.74 1.08 -17.69
C GLU A 666 25.47 1.53 -19.13
N GLU A 667 25.53 2.84 -19.36
CA GLU A 667 25.34 3.44 -20.68
C GLU A 667 26.35 2.90 -21.72
N SER A 668 27.60 2.70 -21.32
CA SER A 668 28.66 2.12 -22.19
C SER A 668 28.32 0.71 -22.67
N ALA A 669 27.68 -0.10 -21.83
CA ALA A 669 27.24 -1.44 -22.14
C ALA A 669 26.04 -1.42 -23.09
N GLN A 670 25.09 -0.50 -22.90
CA GLN A 670 23.95 -0.31 -23.81
C GLN A 670 24.41 0.16 -25.19
N ILE A 671 25.35 1.10 -25.27
CA ILE A 671 25.95 1.56 -26.54
C ILE A 671 26.63 0.39 -27.27
N SER A 672 27.35 -0.47 -26.54
CA SER A 672 28.02 -1.64 -27.11
C SER A 672 27.01 -2.65 -27.66
N PHE A 673 25.93 -2.90 -26.92
CA PHE A 673 24.81 -3.76 -27.36
C PHE A 673 24.10 -3.19 -28.60
N ASP A 674 23.82 -1.89 -28.62
CA ASP A 674 23.16 -1.23 -29.76
C ASP A 674 24.05 -1.24 -31.02
N ARG A 675 25.37 -1.11 -30.85
CA ARG A 675 26.34 -1.25 -31.96
C ARG A 675 26.29 -2.65 -32.57
N LEU A 676 26.31 -3.71 -31.74
CA LEU A 676 26.20 -5.09 -32.22
C LEU A 676 24.90 -5.33 -32.97
N ARG A 677 23.81 -4.71 -32.52
CA ARG A 677 22.51 -4.77 -33.19
C ARG A 677 22.49 -4.03 -34.54
N GLN A 678 23.17 -2.88 -34.65
CA GLN A 678 23.22 -2.07 -35.87
C GLN A 678 24.20 -2.60 -36.92
N SER A 679 25.31 -3.22 -36.52
CA SER A 679 26.34 -3.80 -37.39
C SER A 679 25.78 -4.80 -38.44
N GLN A 680 24.62 -5.39 -38.16
CA GLN A 680 23.91 -6.32 -39.03
C GLN A 680 23.00 -5.66 -40.08
N GLN A 681 22.56 -4.40 -39.90
CA GLN A 681 21.65 -3.74 -40.85
C GLN A 681 22.37 -3.18 -42.09
N ASP A 682 23.67 -2.88 -42.00
CA ASP A 682 24.45 -2.21 -43.05
C ASP A 682 25.51 -3.08 -43.74
N SER A 683 25.69 -4.34 -43.35
CA SER A 683 26.84 -5.15 -43.79
C SER A 683 26.55 -6.00 -45.04
N THR A 684 27.07 -5.57 -46.19
CA THR A 684 27.21 -6.38 -47.44
C THR A 684 28.54 -7.15 -47.51
N SER A 685 29.38 -7.09 -46.47
CA SER A 685 30.66 -7.80 -46.38
C SER A 685 30.83 -8.43 -45.00
N PHE A 686 30.91 -9.77 -44.98
CA PHE A 686 31.07 -10.59 -43.78
C PHE A 686 32.54 -10.70 -43.40
N THR A 687 32.95 -10.09 -42.28
CA THR A 687 34.21 -10.43 -41.59
C THR A 687 33.89 -11.03 -40.23
N ILE A 688 34.65 -12.07 -39.84
CA ILE A 688 34.38 -12.99 -38.72
C ILE A 688 34.72 -12.35 -37.35
N GLU A 689 34.98 -11.05 -37.29
CA GLU A 689 35.60 -10.43 -36.11
C GLU A 689 34.61 -10.01 -35.00
N GLU A 690 33.28 -10.06 -35.18
CA GLU A 690 32.32 -9.75 -34.11
C GLU A 690 31.23 -10.84 -33.98
N PRO A 691 30.76 -11.17 -32.76
CA PRO A 691 29.68 -12.13 -32.57
C PRO A 691 28.39 -11.63 -33.20
N GLN A 692 27.72 -12.48 -33.97
CA GLN A 692 26.49 -12.13 -34.67
C GLN A 692 25.33 -12.02 -33.67
N LEU A 693 24.65 -10.87 -33.67
CA LEU A 693 23.44 -10.62 -32.89
C LEU A 693 22.23 -10.53 -33.82
N LEU A 694 21.32 -11.48 -33.72
CA LEU A 694 20.13 -11.58 -34.58
C LEU A 694 18.86 -11.29 -33.79
N GLN A 695 18.04 -10.37 -34.29
CA GLN A 695 16.72 -10.08 -33.74
C GLN A 695 15.66 -10.88 -34.49
N LEU A 696 14.96 -11.79 -33.81
CA LEU A 696 13.94 -12.65 -34.39
C LEU A 696 12.72 -12.79 -33.46
N PRO A 697 11.54 -13.16 -33.98
CA PRO A 697 10.43 -13.63 -33.14
C PRO A 697 10.86 -14.81 -32.25
N THR A 698 10.38 -14.87 -31.00
CA THR A 698 10.83 -15.87 -30.02
C THR A 698 10.76 -17.32 -30.54
N PHE A 699 9.69 -17.70 -31.23
CA PHE A 699 9.56 -19.05 -31.80
C PHE A 699 10.58 -19.35 -32.91
N GLU A 700 11.03 -18.33 -33.66
CA GLU A 700 12.10 -18.50 -34.65
C GLU A 700 13.47 -18.61 -33.98
N ILE A 701 13.70 -17.90 -32.86
CA ILE A 701 14.89 -18.09 -32.03
C ILE A 701 14.97 -19.55 -31.56
N LEU A 702 13.88 -20.07 -31.00
CA LEU A 702 13.82 -21.45 -30.49
C LEU A 702 14.17 -22.49 -31.56
N ARG A 703 13.70 -22.29 -32.80
CA ARG A 703 14.03 -23.16 -33.95
C ARG A 703 15.48 -22.97 -34.43
N SER A 704 15.98 -21.74 -34.42
CA SER A 704 17.33 -21.43 -34.91
C SER A 704 18.39 -21.97 -33.96
N ILE A 705 18.21 -21.81 -32.64
CA ILE A 705 19.19 -22.26 -31.65
C ILE A 705 19.52 -23.75 -31.77
N ILE A 706 18.51 -24.61 -32.01
CA ILE A 706 18.77 -26.05 -32.16
C ILE A 706 19.42 -26.39 -33.51
N ARG A 707 19.03 -25.70 -34.58
CA ARG A 707 19.66 -25.86 -35.91
C ARG A 707 21.13 -25.48 -35.87
N ASP A 708 21.45 -24.37 -35.22
CA ASP A 708 22.80 -23.87 -35.05
C ASP A 708 23.68 -24.91 -34.32
N PHE A 709 23.13 -25.52 -33.27
CA PHE A 709 23.86 -26.48 -32.45
C PHE A 709 24.04 -27.84 -33.13
N GLU A 710 23.01 -28.36 -33.79
CA GLU A 710 23.06 -29.69 -34.41
C GLU A 710 23.70 -29.69 -35.80
N GLY A 711 23.54 -28.60 -36.56
CA GLY A 711 23.96 -28.49 -37.96
C GLY A 711 25.17 -27.60 -38.23
N GLU A 712 25.37 -26.53 -37.46
CA GLU A 712 26.43 -25.53 -37.73
C GLU A 712 27.58 -25.55 -36.71
N GLU A 713 27.48 -26.37 -35.66
CA GLU A 713 28.41 -26.37 -34.52
C GLU A 713 28.58 -24.99 -33.86
N ILE A 714 27.47 -24.26 -33.74
CA ILE A 714 27.41 -22.93 -33.12
C ILE A 714 26.67 -23.00 -31.79
N GLY A 715 27.23 -22.37 -30.76
CA GLY A 715 26.65 -22.31 -29.43
C GLY A 715 25.79 -21.07 -29.28
N SER A 716 24.52 -21.17 -29.65
CA SER A 716 23.61 -20.02 -29.62
C SER A 716 23.00 -19.78 -28.23
N ILE A 717 22.86 -18.50 -27.87
CA ILE A 717 22.19 -18.02 -26.65
C ILE A 717 21.12 -17.00 -27.01
N GLY A 718 19.97 -17.09 -26.35
CA GLY A 718 18.88 -16.13 -26.49
C GLY A 718 18.26 -15.76 -25.16
N PHE A 719 17.42 -14.73 -25.18
CA PHE A 719 16.49 -14.44 -24.08
C PHE A 719 15.09 -14.15 -24.60
N GLY A 720 14.10 -14.29 -23.73
CA GLY A 720 12.70 -13.98 -24.01
C GLY A 720 11.83 -14.11 -22.76
N THR A 721 10.53 -13.89 -22.90
CA THR A 721 9.60 -13.98 -21.77
C THR A 721 9.34 -15.43 -21.36
N LEU A 722 9.24 -15.70 -20.06
CA LEU A 722 9.02 -17.05 -19.54
C LEU A 722 7.70 -17.64 -20.04
N SER A 723 6.67 -16.81 -20.16
CA SER A 723 5.37 -17.19 -20.76
C SER A 723 5.47 -17.78 -22.17
N LYS A 724 6.45 -17.35 -22.99
CA LYS A 724 6.70 -17.90 -24.34
C LYS A 724 7.68 -19.09 -24.35
N ILE A 725 8.53 -19.22 -23.31
CA ILE A 725 9.63 -20.19 -23.25
C ILE A 725 9.25 -21.46 -22.48
N PHE A 726 8.26 -21.40 -21.59
CA PHE A 726 7.85 -22.54 -20.81
C PHE A 726 7.45 -23.73 -21.70
N GLY A 727 7.86 -24.94 -21.30
CA GLY A 727 7.51 -26.17 -22.01
C GLY A 727 8.27 -26.41 -23.33
N GLN A 728 9.28 -25.60 -23.65
CA GLN A 728 10.08 -25.75 -24.87
C GLN A 728 11.18 -26.81 -24.71
N CYS A 729 11.35 -27.62 -25.75
CA CYS A 729 12.16 -28.83 -25.72
C CYS A 729 13.59 -28.66 -26.23
N SER A 730 13.79 -27.68 -27.09
CA SER A 730 15.03 -27.50 -27.87
C SER A 730 16.05 -26.60 -27.17
N ILE A 731 15.71 -26.13 -25.98
CA ILE A 731 16.47 -25.14 -25.22
C ILE A 731 16.50 -25.53 -23.74
N TYR A 732 17.52 -25.05 -23.04
CA TYR A 732 17.62 -25.13 -21.59
C TYR A 732 17.56 -23.73 -20.99
N PRO A 733 16.59 -23.43 -20.11
CA PRO A 733 16.52 -22.15 -19.42
C PRO A 733 17.53 -22.13 -18.26
N LEU A 734 18.44 -21.15 -18.29
CA LEU A 734 19.53 -21.04 -17.33
C LEU A 734 19.08 -20.37 -16.03
N ALA A 735 19.61 -20.84 -14.91
CA ALA A 735 19.53 -20.14 -13.64
C ALA A 735 20.42 -18.88 -13.69
N ILE A 736 19.97 -17.80 -13.03
CA ILE A 736 20.69 -16.52 -13.03
C ILE A 736 21.16 -16.20 -11.62
N SER A 737 22.44 -15.84 -11.49
CA SER A 737 23.06 -15.32 -10.27
C SER A 737 23.44 -13.85 -10.44
N GLN A 738 23.47 -13.11 -9.33
CA GLN A 738 23.84 -11.69 -9.31
C GLN A 738 24.83 -11.46 -8.17
N GLY A 739 26.06 -11.05 -8.50
CA GLY A 739 27.16 -11.01 -7.52
C GLY A 739 27.41 -12.39 -6.90
N ASP A 740 27.66 -12.42 -5.59
CA ASP A 740 27.93 -13.65 -4.83
C ASP A 740 26.67 -14.44 -4.44
N ARG A 741 25.49 -14.05 -4.93
CA ARG A 741 24.23 -14.74 -4.61
C ARG A 741 24.13 -16.06 -5.36
N ALA A 742 23.53 -17.06 -4.70
CA ALA A 742 23.26 -18.35 -5.31
C ALA A 742 22.41 -18.20 -6.60
N PRO A 743 22.68 -19.00 -7.66
CA PRO A 743 21.87 -18.97 -8.87
C PRO A 743 20.41 -19.34 -8.59
N ILE A 744 19.48 -18.54 -9.12
CA ILE A 744 18.05 -18.79 -9.00
C ILE A 744 17.52 -19.28 -10.35
N SER A 745 16.97 -20.50 -10.35
CA SER A 745 16.34 -21.06 -11.55
C SER A 745 14.92 -20.50 -11.74
N PRO A 746 14.52 -20.16 -12.99
CA PRO A 746 13.16 -19.74 -13.27
C PRO A 746 12.15 -20.89 -13.14
N LEU A 747 12.62 -22.14 -13.22
CA LEU A 747 11.81 -23.36 -13.11
C LEU A 747 12.32 -24.23 -11.96
N VAL A 748 11.38 -24.87 -11.26
CA VAL A 748 11.67 -25.80 -10.16
C VAL A 748 10.98 -27.13 -10.35
N GLU A 749 11.58 -28.18 -9.83
CA GLU A 749 10.99 -29.52 -9.75
C GLU A 749 9.98 -29.63 -8.59
N ARG A 750 9.44 -30.83 -8.36
CA ARG A 750 8.41 -31.07 -7.34
C ARG A 750 8.88 -30.81 -5.91
N ASP A 751 10.17 -31.00 -5.64
CA ASP A 751 10.82 -30.74 -4.36
C ASP A 751 11.16 -29.24 -4.15
N ASN A 752 10.85 -28.39 -5.13
CA ASN A 752 11.19 -26.96 -5.19
C ASN A 752 12.68 -26.66 -5.43
N GLU A 753 13.49 -27.65 -5.78
CA GLU A 753 14.85 -27.40 -6.25
C GLU A 753 14.83 -26.91 -7.70
N GLY A 754 15.83 -26.10 -8.06
CA GLY A 754 15.97 -25.63 -9.44
C GLY A 754 16.20 -26.80 -10.41
N ILE A 755 15.64 -26.71 -11.62
CA ILE A 755 15.95 -27.68 -12.66
C ILE A 755 17.47 -27.74 -12.91
N THR A 756 17.94 -28.92 -13.29
CA THR A 756 19.34 -29.18 -13.64
C THR A 756 19.45 -29.58 -15.10
N PRO A 757 20.66 -29.55 -15.70
CA PRO A 757 20.87 -30.08 -17.05
C PRO A 757 20.38 -31.53 -17.22
N GLU A 758 20.24 -32.29 -16.13
CA GLU A 758 19.73 -33.66 -16.11
C GLU A 758 18.20 -33.78 -16.05
N THR A 759 17.47 -32.70 -15.80
CA THR A 759 16.00 -32.67 -15.79
C THR A 759 15.43 -32.94 -17.18
N ASP A 760 14.45 -33.85 -17.29
CA ASP A 760 13.75 -34.14 -18.56
C ASP A 760 12.67 -33.08 -18.85
N LEU A 761 13.02 -32.13 -19.71
CA LEU A 761 12.17 -31.04 -20.16
C LEU A 761 11.13 -31.43 -21.23
N CYS A 762 11.17 -32.65 -21.78
CA CYS A 762 10.38 -33.03 -22.95
C CYS A 762 9.39 -34.16 -22.72
N ASN A 763 9.88 -35.31 -22.25
CA ASN A 763 9.03 -36.47 -22.05
C ASN A 763 8.26 -36.36 -20.73
N ASN A 764 8.72 -35.49 -19.82
CA ASN A 764 8.11 -35.30 -18.52
C ASN A 764 7.84 -33.81 -18.20
N LYS A 765 7.11 -33.11 -19.08
CA LYS A 765 6.76 -31.67 -18.89
C LYS A 765 6.01 -31.34 -17.60
N GLY A 766 5.43 -32.34 -16.92
CA GLY A 766 4.77 -32.18 -15.62
C GLY A 766 5.68 -32.39 -14.41
N SER A 767 6.99 -32.58 -14.62
CA SER A 767 7.97 -32.74 -13.52
C SER A 767 8.47 -31.41 -12.96
N TYR A 768 8.35 -30.33 -13.73
CA TYR A 768 8.77 -28.99 -13.34
C TYR A 768 7.65 -27.97 -13.50
N ARG A 769 7.78 -26.85 -12.80
CA ARG A 769 6.82 -25.74 -12.75
C ARG A 769 7.55 -24.41 -12.62
N TYR A 770 6.82 -23.32 -12.75
CA TYR A 770 7.34 -21.99 -12.47
C TYR A 770 7.82 -21.86 -11.02
N ASN A 771 8.93 -21.15 -10.81
CA ASN A 771 9.40 -20.79 -9.49
C ASN A 771 8.61 -19.59 -8.93
N VAL A 772 7.32 -19.79 -8.64
CA VAL A 772 6.38 -18.70 -8.26
C VAL A 772 6.94 -17.83 -7.13
N ASN A 773 7.49 -18.46 -6.09
CA ASN A 773 8.05 -17.74 -4.93
C ASN A 773 9.22 -16.83 -5.30
N ALA A 774 10.11 -17.27 -6.19
CA ALA A 774 11.27 -16.48 -6.58
C ALA A 774 10.86 -15.22 -7.37
N PHE A 775 9.77 -15.27 -8.13
CA PHE A 775 9.28 -14.13 -8.90
C PHE A 775 8.49 -13.16 -8.01
N VAL A 776 7.54 -13.67 -7.22
CA VAL A 776 6.72 -12.85 -6.33
C VAL A 776 7.56 -12.13 -5.27
N ARG A 777 8.63 -12.77 -4.77
CA ARG A 777 9.55 -12.17 -3.79
C ARG A 777 10.70 -11.37 -4.40
N GLY A 778 10.75 -11.24 -5.74
CA GLY A 778 11.83 -10.52 -6.43
C GLY A 778 13.22 -11.14 -6.28
N GLN A 779 13.31 -12.45 -6.01
CA GLN A 779 14.57 -13.18 -5.87
C GLN A 779 15.19 -13.55 -7.22
N TYR A 780 14.35 -13.86 -8.22
CA TYR A 780 14.85 -14.10 -9.59
C TYR A 780 15.25 -12.76 -10.23
N PRO A 781 16.53 -12.54 -10.61
CA PRO A 781 17.04 -11.21 -11.00
C PRO A 781 16.33 -10.56 -12.19
N LEU A 782 15.74 -11.37 -13.07
CA LEU A 782 15.09 -10.92 -14.30
C LEU A 782 13.56 -10.98 -14.23
N ALA A 783 12.98 -11.16 -13.03
CA ALA A 783 11.54 -11.09 -12.81
C ALA A 783 11.01 -9.65 -12.88
N TYR A 784 9.82 -9.47 -13.44
CA TYR A 784 9.13 -8.18 -13.48
C TYR A 784 7.60 -8.35 -13.34
N PRO A 785 6.91 -7.38 -12.74
CA PRO A 785 5.46 -7.39 -12.66
C PRO A 785 4.81 -6.99 -13.99
N VAL A 786 3.68 -7.62 -14.27
CA VAL A 786 2.70 -7.18 -15.26
C VAL A 786 1.63 -6.40 -14.50
N VAL A 787 1.39 -5.16 -14.90
CA VAL A 787 0.52 -4.24 -14.17
C VAL A 787 -0.56 -3.64 -15.06
N VAL A 788 -1.71 -3.35 -14.47
CA VAL A 788 -2.71 -2.45 -15.04
C VAL A 788 -2.34 -1.03 -14.62
N VAL A 789 -2.06 -0.15 -15.56
CA VAL A 789 -1.80 1.29 -15.36
C VAL A 789 -3.06 2.09 -15.68
N TYR A 790 -3.45 3.00 -14.80
CA TYR A 790 -4.68 3.78 -14.93
C TYR A 790 -4.50 5.20 -14.40
N PRO A 791 -5.31 6.17 -14.84
CA PRO A 791 -5.23 7.54 -14.31
C PRO A 791 -5.73 7.60 -12.86
N ARG A 792 -5.04 8.34 -11.97
CA ARG A 792 -5.53 8.74 -10.63
C ARG A 792 -6.52 9.89 -10.72
N ASP A 793 -7.34 9.88 -11.76
CA ASP A 793 -8.33 10.89 -12.03
C ASP A 793 -9.70 10.36 -11.64
N ASN A 794 -10.10 10.64 -10.40
CA ASN A 794 -11.37 10.18 -9.84
C ASN A 794 -12.59 10.82 -10.50
N SER A 795 -12.43 11.72 -11.48
CA SER A 795 -13.53 12.17 -12.35
C SER A 795 -13.86 11.15 -13.45
N ARG A 796 -12.94 10.23 -13.74
CA ARG A 796 -13.13 9.15 -14.73
C ARG A 796 -13.76 7.92 -14.10
N VAL A 797 -14.50 7.18 -14.90
CA VAL A 797 -15.04 5.88 -14.51
C VAL A 797 -13.87 4.97 -14.11
N PRO A 798 -13.91 4.26 -12.96
CA PRO A 798 -12.77 3.51 -12.43
C PRO A 798 -12.56 2.16 -13.13
N ALA A 799 -12.55 2.15 -14.47
CA ALA A 799 -12.44 0.95 -15.28
C ALA A 799 -11.13 0.19 -15.03
N GLY A 800 -9.99 0.88 -15.01
CA GLY A 800 -8.68 0.27 -14.77
C GLY A 800 -8.54 -0.40 -13.39
N PRO A 801 -8.78 0.29 -12.27
CA PRO A 801 -8.76 -0.31 -10.94
C PRO A 801 -9.72 -1.50 -10.80
N LYS A 802 -10.94 -1.38 -11.34
CA LYS A 802 -11.93 -2.46 -11.27
C LYS A 802 -11.54 -3.65 -12.13
N PHE A 803 -10.93 -3.42 -13.29
CA PHE A 803 -10.37 -4.50 -14.10
C PHE A 803 -9.19 -5.19 -13.40
N ALA A 804 -8.32 -4.43 -12.73
CA ALA A 804 -7.23 -5.02 -11.94
C ALA A 804 -7.75 -5.86 -10.76
N GLU A 805 -8.80 -5.39 -10.08
CA GLU A 805 -9.49 -6.14 -9.03
C GLU A 805 -10.11 -7.44 -9.57
N MET A 806 -10.76 -7.42 -10.74
CA MET A 806 -11.23 -8.63 -11.42
C MET A 806 -10.10 -9.62 -11.69
N LEU A 807 -8.99 -9.13 -12.23
CA LEU A 807 -7.84 -9.97 -12.54
C LEU A 807 -7.17 -10.54 -11.29
N SER A 808 -7.41 -9.98 -10.10
CA SER A 808 -6.87 -10.47 -8.82
C SER A 808 -7.69 -11.59 -8.17
N THR A 809 -8.86 -11.92 -8.72
CA THR A 809 -9.71 -13.04 -8.22
C THR A 809 -9.05 -14.39 -8.46
N VAL A 810 -9.40 -15.42 -7.67
CA VAL A 810 -8.83 -16.78 -7.85
C VAL A 810 -9.10 -17.32 -9.26
N GLU A 811 -10.32 -17.10 -9.75
CA GLU A 811 -10.73 -17.47 -11.11
C GLU A 811 -9.84 -16.83 -12.17
N ALA A 812 -9.69 -15.51 -12.15
CA ALA A 812 -8.86 -14.81 -13.12
C ALA A 812 -7.37 -15.16 -12.98
N GLN A 813 -6.87 -15.33 -11.76
CA GLN A 813 -5.48 -15.75 -11.54
C GLN A 813 -5.21 -17.18 -12.07
N ARG A 814 -6.19 -18.09 -12.03
CA ARG A 814 -6.09 -19.40 -12.69
C ARG A 814 -6.02 -19.27 -14.20
N LEU A 815 -6.84 -18.41 -14.80
CA LEU A 815 -6.79 -18.13 -16.24
C LEU A 815 -5.43 -17.55 -16.65
N LEU A 816 -4.95 -16.53 -15.95
CA LEU A 816 -3.64 -15.92 -16.19
C LEU A 816 -2.49 -16.94 -16.01
N SER A 817 -2.59 -17.83 -15.03
CA SER A 817 -1.58 -18.89 -14.85
C SER A 817 -1.53 -19.86 -16.03
N GLN A 818 -2.64 -20.12 -16.71
CA GLN A 818 -2.68 -20.98 -17.90
C GLN A 818 -2.02 -20.33 -19.12
N THR A 819 -2.02 -18.99 -19.20
CA THR A 819 -1.31 -18.27 -20.27
C THR A 819 0.21 -18.20 -20.06
N GLY A 820 0.72 -18.82 -19.01
CA GLY A 820 2.14 -18.86 -18.66
C GLY A 820 2.63 -17.65 -17.88
N LEU A 821 1.73 -16.79 -17.41
CA LEU A 821 2.06 -15.79 -16.41
C LEU A 821 2.16 -16.43 -15.02
N ILE A 822 2.90 -15.79 -14.13
CA ILE A 822 3.03 -16.20 -12.73
C ILE A 822 1.98 -15.45 -11.90
N PRO A 823 1.13 -16.16 -11.13
CA PRO A 823 0.10 -15.51 -10.32
C PRO A 823 0.71 -14.66 -9.21
N VAL A 824 -0.01 -13.63 -8.78
CA VAL A 824 0.47 -12.68 -7.75
C VAL A 824 0.64 -13.31 -6.37
N GLN A 825 0.01 -14.46 -6.17
CA GLN A 825 0.11 -15.29 -4.98
C GLN A 825 -0.02 -16.78 -5.38
N PRO A 826 0.47 -17.71 -4.55
CA PRO A 826 0.20 -19.14 -4.74
C PRO A 826 -1.31 -19.39 -4.84
N LEU A 827 -1.73 -20.17 -5.83
CA LEU A 827 -3.13 -20.51 -6.02
C LEU A 827 -3.53 -21.62 -5.05
N PRO A 828 -4.72 -21.52 -4.40
CA PRO A 828 -5.24 -22.60 -3.57
C PRO A 828 -5.48 -23.84 -4.44
N GLU A 829 -5.07 -25.00 -3.91
CA GLU A 829 -5.21 -26.33 -4.53
C GLU A 829 -6.66 -26.68 -4.85
#